data_AF-A0A2E0WZ75-F1
#
_entry.id   AF-A0A2E0WZ75-F1
#
_cell.length_a   1.000
_cell.length_b   1.000
_cell.length_c   1.000
_cell.angle_alpha   90.00
_cell.angle_beta   90.00
_cell.angle_gamma   90.00
#
_symmetry.space_group_name_H-M   'P 1'
#
loop_
_entity.id
_entity.type
_entity.pdbx_description
1 polymer ?
#
loop_
_entity_poly.entity_id
_entity_poly.type
_entity_poly.pdbx_seq_one_letter_code
_entity_poly.pdbx_strand_id
1 'polypeptide(L)'
;MFLLFHWWIEHMQSQNAVKSSLPSHMTSLAMGLFAVLGPSPDCVIAQDAVAPFAAGALTSAESPRPPITAISPPQQDFFSKQLVYEGLPVKASDVVVDEAFYEAHDRLDAMLGELPGITRRLVAAGVELHIIGRAQVTTDLPEWRHDKGRRLPEYNGLTRDERTRGMGGRLVSCGEENLLRLSEDRYRGRDICVHEFAHAVRNYGMKPSTRALFDAQYKRSLAMGRWQGSYAGSNPDEFFAELSMWYFGAHGDLSMDGEKPSNGPEGLKAYDPQAHALFAAFYGGQFETAESSPAARTQRTYLSGEDAASAVEWEFFCTAGRNSGQWSTIPVPSLWDMQSFGTLNYGHDRPARLREQGLYRHEFATPEQTENRRTFLVFGGAMTDAQAKLNGQLVGPVHRGGFCEFRYEVTELLRRDGSDNMLEVLVAKESEDPSVNEAERRADYWVFGGIFRPVWLETVPAEFIENVAIDAQADGSFRAEVFVNAEEAPTASAVMLEIVDDHGESVATAASDVTAGAEKPMTIQISADVASVRPWTAETPSLYTARFRLVSHDTVLHESSERFGFRTIEVRQGDGIFVNGRRITLKGVNRHSFRPESGRALSVDQNREDAELLKELNCNAVRTSHYPPDPAFLEAADELGLYVIDELPGWQDSYSTAAGEPLVREMVVRDRNHPSIIFWSNGNEGGWNDELNDDFAQWDLQDRPLLHTYPGFWRGESVFGGVNTRHYPNFDQLQRMLAGKDLVMPTEFLHGLYDGGHGAGLRDYWDAITSSPMGVGGFLWVLADEGVLRTGDDGESFIDVAGNLAPDGLVGPRHEREGSFDAVRSIYSPVQFDAMLPPDFAGVLPIANAYDFTNLRDVVFRWELLRFPGWDDGAADAEVIAQGKAKSPDVAPGDTGALTLNLPREAAANALAVTVTDFSGRDVGRWVWPLHNLRPALPETKPAGDAVALSSGDVTLTLDADGRTIRSVIRGARTYPLTGGPRLALAAADAPDAAAGRLESVTWSAAEGGWFRLQYSYEANGDATFAGVTFDLPPEAVIGSRWLGIGPYRVWQNRQVGGTLGVWEAEANDTVTGWQGWQYPEFRGFFAGVRWMTLNLTGGGKLTVVPEDTELYVQRLKPTTPPQALQMNTAISFPNGDLSVLHEIPAIGTKFTAASQLGPQSQPATVSGSYSGAIWFHFQ
;
A
#
# COMPACT_ATOMS: atom_id res chain seq x y z
N MET A 1 -14.43 13.11 -64.02
CA MET A 1 -13.20 12.33 -63.81
C MET A 1 -13.31 11.72 -62.42
N PHE A 2 -13.49 10.40 -62.19
CA PHE A 2 -13.23 9.22 -63.05
C PHE A 2 -11.75 9.20 -63.53
N LEU A 3 -10.89 8.22 -63.23
CA LEU A 3 -10.96 6.85 -62.65
C LEU A 3 -9.57 6.51 -62.03
N LEU A 4 -9.23 5.39 -61.36
CA LEU A 4 -9.93 4.15 -60.93
C LEU A 4 -9.76 3.98 -59.38
N PHE A 5 -10.59 3.30 -58.57
CA PHE A 5 -11.39 2.04 -58.63
C PHE A 5 -10.69 0.78 -58.09
N HIS A 6 -11.16 0.28 -56.94
CA HIS A 6 -11.71 -1.08 -56.69
C HIS A 6 -12.43 -1.03 -55.31
N TRP A 7 -13.69 -0.57 -55.25
CA TRP A 7 -14.94 -1.35 -55.31
C TRP A 7 -15.26 -2.04 -53.95
N TRP A 8 -16.06 -1.46 -53.04
CA TRP A 8 -17.52 -1.14 -53.07
C TRP A 8 -18.35 -2.45 -53.02
N ILE A 9 -19.32 -2.68 -52.13
CA ILE A 9 -20.51 -1.88 -51.74
C ILE A 9 -20.94 -2.19 -50.28
N GLU A 10 -21.21 -1.18 -49.45
CA GLU A 10 -22.23 -1.29 -48.36
C GLU A 10 -23.63 -1.09 -48.97
N HIS A 11 -24.72 -1.65 -48.42
CA HIS A 11 -26.00 -0.91 -48.44
C HIS A 11 -27.04 -1.41 -47.41
N MET A 12 -27.36 -0.51 -46.47
CA MET A 12 -28.68 -0.20 -45.88
C MET A 12 -29.56 -1.30 -45.27
N GLN A 13 -29.93 -1.10 -44.00
CA GLN A 13 -31.26 -1.44 -43.47
C GLN A 13 -31.85 -0.30 -42.63
N SER A 14 -32.87 0.39 -43.16
CA SER A 14 -34.08 0.76 -42.42
C SER A 14 -35.17 1.17 -43.41
N GLN A 15 -36.43 0.80 -43.12
CA GLN A 15 -37.73 1.37 -43.56
C GLN A 15 -38.82 0.32 -43.30
N ASN A 16 -40.09 0.75 -43.20
CA ASN A 16 -41.15 -0.02 -42.54
C ASN A 16 -42.38 -0.29 -43.43
N ALA A 17 -43.18 -1.28 -43.02
CA ALA A 17 -44.63 -1.40 -43.21
C ALA A 17 -45.30 -1.84 -44.56
N VAL A 18 -45.99 -3.00 -44.47
CA VAL A 18 -47.45 -3.20 -44.72
C VAL A 18 -48.03 -3.22 -46.16
N LYS A 19 -48.33 -4.44 -46.67
CA LYS A 19 -49.58 -4.95 -47.33
C LYS A 19 -49.29 -6.22 -48.16
N SER A 20 -50.23 -7.13 -48.49
CA SER A 20 -51.46 -7.63 -47.84
C SER A 20 -52.07 -8.80 -48.67
N SER A 21 -52.78 -9.74 -48.01
CA SER A 21 -53.93 -10.54 -48.51
C SER A 21 -53.81 -11.60 -49.64
N LEU A 22 -54.00 -12.88 -49.23
CA LEU A 22 -54.99 -13.88 -49.76
C LEU A 22 -54.73 -14.63 -51.10
N PRO A 23 -55.36 -15.82 -51.36
CA PRO A 23 -55.78 -16.90 -50.44
C PRO A 23 -55.64 -18.37 -51.00
N SER A 24 -56.24 -19.33 -50.26
CA SER A 24 -56.77 -20.67 -50.67
C SER A 24 -55.82 -21.89 -50.64
N HIS A 25 -56.24 -23.11 -50.17
CA HIS A 25 -57.51 -23.53 -49.53
C HIS A 25 -57.41 -24.89 -48.76
N MET A 26 -58.16 -25.02 -47.65
CA MET A 26 -58.83 -26.25 -47.09
C MET A 26 -57.96 -27.45 -46.60
N THR A 27 -58.28 -28.24 -45.56
CA THR A 27 -59.30 -28.26 -44.45
C THR A 27 -58.74 -29.20 -43.34
N SER A 28 -58.77 -28.92 -42.02
CA SER A 28 -59.88 -29.05 -41.03
C SER A 28 -60.27 -30.51 -40.68
N LEU A 29 -60.73 -30.95 -39.48
CA LEU A 29 -61.27 -30.43 -38.19
C LEU A 29 -60.97 -31.56 -37.11
N ALA A 30 -61.09 -31.52 -35.76
CA ALA A 30 -61.14 -30.53 -34.66
C ALA A 30 -61.22 -31.25 -33.26
N MET A 31 -60.96 -30.50 -32.16
CA MET A 31 -61.47 -30.68 -30.76
C MET A 31 -61.11 -31.90 -29.88
N GLY A 32 -60.94 -31.69 -28.55
CA GLY A 32 -61.16 -32.71 -27.51
C GLY A 32 -60.53 -32.48 -26.13
N LEU A 33 -61.33 -32.21 -25.09
CA LEU A 33 -60.94 -31.94 -23.68
C LEU A 33 -60.56 -33.19 -22.83
N PHE A 34 -59.77 -32.95 -21.76
CA PHE A 34 -59.72 -33.66 -20.45
C PHE A 34 -59.46 -35.19 -20.33
N ALA A 35 -58.24 -35.52 -19.86
CA ALA A 35 -57.89 -36.25 -18.61
C ALA A 35 -58.33 -37.72 -18.29
N VAL A 36 -57.57 -38.31 -17.33
CA VAL A 36 -57.87 -39.47 -16.42
C VAL A 36 -57.32 -40.89 -16.78
N LEU A 37 -56.24 -41.26 -16.07
CA LEU A 37 -55.79 -42.57 -15.53
C LEU A 37 -55.56 -43.84 -16.42
N GLY A 38 -54.38 -44.45 -16.19
CA GLY A 38 -54.20 -45.92 -16.10
C GLY A 38 -53.37 -46.59 -17.22
N PRO A 39 -52.23 -47.21 -16.89
CA PRO A 39 -52.15 -48.68 -17.02
C PRO A 39 -51.21 -49.42 -16.01
N SER A 40 -51.46 -50.72 -15.82
CA SER A 40 -50.60 -51.76 -15.22
C SER A 40 -51.21 -53.15 -15.59
N PRO A 41 -50.59 -54.33 -15.35
CA PRO A 41 -49.23 -54.62 -14.84
C PRO A 41 -48.41 -55.69 -15.64
N ASP A 42 -47.08 -55.70 -15.41
CA ASP A 42 -46.11 -56.82 -15.17
C ASP A 42 -46.07 -58.11 -16.04
N CYS A 43 -44.96 -58.87 -16.16
CA CYS A 43 -43.58 -58.82 -15.59
C CYS A 43 -42.56 -59.30 -16.70
N VAL A 44 -41.32 -59.85 -16.56
CA VAL A 44 -40.56 -60.65 -15.57
C VAL A 44 -39.02 -60.45 -15.78
N ILE A 45 -38.22 -60.24 -14.72
CA ILE A 45 -36.80 -60.67 -14.38
C ILE A 45 -35.73 -60.80 -15.53
N ALA A 46 -34.46 -60.34 -15.46
CA ALA A 46 -33.52 -60.22 -14.31
C ALA A 46 -32.42 -59.13 -14.45
N GLN A 47 -31.91 -58.65 -13.29
CA GLN A 47 -30.49 -58.45 -12.85
C GLN A 47 -29.45 -57.70 -13.73
N ASP A 48 -28.50 -56.92 -13.19
CA ASP A 48 -28.13 -56.59 -11.79
C ASP A 48 -27.83 -55.09 -11.61
N ALA A 49 -27.79 -54.60 -10.37
CA ALA A 49 -27.51 -53.19 -10.03
C ALA A 49 -26.75 -53.03 -8.69
N VAL A 50 -26.07 -51.89 -8.53
CA VAL A 50 -25.52 -51.39 -7.25
C VAL A 50 -26.22 -50.06 -6.92
N ALA A 51 -26.56 -49.85 -5.64
CA ALA A 51 -27.61 -48.91 -5.25
C ALA A 51 -27.13 -47.46 -5.05
N PRO A 52 -28.01 -46.45 -5.30
CA PRO A 52 -27.82 -45.08 -4.81
C PRO A 52 -28.03 -45.00 -3.28
N PHE A 53 -27.50 -43.94 -2.66
CA PHE A 53 -27.75 -43.66 -1.24
C PHE A 53 -29.23 -43.34 -0.97
N ALA A 54 -29.74 -43.85 0.16
CA ALA A 54 -31.12 -43.62 0.57
C ALA A 54 -31.23 -42.30 1.34
N ALA A 55 -31.88 -41.29 0.74
CA ALA A 55 -32.25 -40.07 1.43
C ALA A 55 -33.31 -40.36 2.51
N GLY A 56 -32.92 -40.21 3.79
CA GLY A 56 -33.87 -40.13 4.89
C GLY A 56 -34.62 -38.80 4.82
N ALA A 57 -35.95 -38.82 4.82
CA ALA A 57 -36.74 -37.63 4.55
C ALA A 57 -36.72 -36.61 5.71
N LEU A 58 -36.03 -35.49 5.50
CA LEU A 58 -36.38 -34.20 6.09
C LEU A 58 -36.97 -33.33 4.96
N THR A 59 -38.20 -32.88 5.13
CA THR A 59 -38.87 -31.98 4.19
C THR A 59 -38.62 -30.53 4.59
N SER A 60 -37.45 -29.99 4.25
CA SER A 60 -37.28 -28.55 4.10
C SER A 60 -37.94 -28.08 2.79
N ALA A 61 -38.26 -26.79 2.70
CA ALA A 61 -38.53 -26.16 1.41
C ALA A 61 -37.20 -26.02 0.63
N GLU A 62 -37.26 -25.98 -0.70
CA GLU A 62 -36.09 -25.60 -1.50
C GLU A 62 -35.75 -24.14 -1.21
N SER A 63 -34.70 -23.91 -0.42
CA SER A 63 -34.08 -22.60 -0.30
C SER A 63 -33.62 -22.14 -1.70
N PRO A 64 -33.82 -20.86 -2.07
CA PRO A 64 -33.28 -20.35 -3.32
C PRO A 64 -31.76 -20.49 -3.31
N ARG A 65 -31.19 -21.03 -4.39
CA ARG A 65 -29.73 -21.14 -4.55
C ARG A 65 -29.10 -19.73 -4.48
N PRO A 66 -27.96 -19.56 -3.79
CA PRO A 66 -27.30 -18.26 -3.71
C PRO A 66 -26.87 -17.77 -5.11
N PRO A 67 -26.92 -16.46 -5.38
CA PRO A 67 -26.64 -15.92 -6.71
C PRO A 67 -25.16 -16.07 -7.07
N ILE A 68 -24.91 -16.38 -8.35
CA ILE A 68 -23.59 -16.23 -8.96
C ILE A 68 -23.53 -14.81 -9.54
N THR A 69 -22.60 -13.99 -9.07
CA THR A 69 -22.37 -12.63 -9.55
C THR A 69 -21.26 -12.60 -10.60
N ALA A 70 -21.30 -11.61 -11.49
CA ALA A 70 -20.23 -11.33 -12.44
C ALA A 70 -19.29 -10.26 -11.88
N ILE A 71 -17.98 -10.45 -12.02
CA ILE A 71 -16.94 -9.47 -11.67
C ILE A 71 -16.52 -8.76 -12.96
N SER A 72 -16.66 -7.43 -12.99
CA SER A 72 -16.38 -6.60 -14.17
C SER A 72 -15.75 -5.24 -13.76
N PRO A 73 -14.49 -4.95 -14.14
CA PRO A 73 -13.56 -5.82 -14.87
C PRO A 73 -13.18 -7.08 -14.06
N PRO A 74 -12.71 -8.16 -14.71
CA PRO A 74 -12.31 -9.38 -14.02
C PRO A 74 -11.17 -9.14 -13.02
N GLN A 75 -11.32 -9.64 -11.80
CA GLN A 75 -10.29 -9.53 -10.76
C GLN A 75 -9.04 -10.33 -11.17
N GLN A 76 -7.86 -9.68 -11.07
CA GLN A 76 -6.55 -10.24 -11.43
C GLN A 76 -6.47 -10.80 -12.88
N ASP A 77 -7.21 -10.16 -13.80
CA ASP A 77 -7.37 -10.52 -15.21
C ASP A 77 -7.92 -11.94 -15.45
N PHE A 78 -8.59 -12.54 -14.45
CA PHE A 78 -8.98 -13.95 -14.50
C PHE A 78 -10.35 -14.24 -13.89
N PHE A 79 -10.61 -13.77 -12.66
CA PHE A 79 -11.86 -14.07 -11.96
C PHE A 79 -12.96 -13.13 -12.44
N SER A 80 -13.94 -13.68 -13.16
CA SER A 80 -15.08 -12.93 -13.70
C SER A 80 -16.43 -13.44 -13.21
N LYS A 81 -16.46 -14.51 -12.40
CA LYS A 81 -17.65 -15.01 -11.71
C LYS A 81 -17.35 -15.36 -10.25
N GLN A 82 -18.29 -15.07 -9.36
CA GLN A 82 -18.20 -15.36 -7.93
C GLN A 82 -19.52 -15.88 -7.36
N LEU A 83 -19.43 -16.74 -6.35
CA LEU A 83 -20.49 -17.10 -5.41
C LEU A 83 -19.92 -16.89 -3.99
N VAL A 84 -20.76 -16.60 -2.99
CA VAL A 84 -20.32 -16.45 -1.59
C VAL A 84 -21.06 -17.47 -0.72
N TYR A 85 -20.31 -18.26 0.05
CA TYR A 85 -20.83 -19.18 1.05
C TYR A 85 -20.47 -18.66 2.45
N GLU A 86 -21.45 -18.15 3.22
CA GLU A 86 -21.25 -17.66 4.60
C GLU A 86 -20.03 -16.73 4.77
N GLY A 87 -19.81 -15.84 3.79
CA GLY A 87 -18.68 -14.90 3.73
C GLY A 87 -17.43 -15.41 3.00
N LEU A 88 -17.32 -16.72 2.71
CA LEU A 88 -16.21 -17.30 1.94
C LEU A 88 -16.42 -17.12 0.42
N PRO A 89 -15.47 -16.49 -0.31
CA PRO A 89 -15.54 -16.38 -1.76
C PRO A 89 -15.27 -17.71 -2.47
N VAL A 90 -16.17 -18.09 -3.38
CA VAL A 90 -15.94 -19.11 -4.42
C VAL A 90 -15.82 -18.38 -5.76
N LYS A 91 -14.66 -18.42 -6.41
CA LYS A 91 -14.35 -17.63 -7.62
C LYS A 91 -13.92 -18.48 -8.81
N ALA A 92 -14.24 -18.02 -10.02
CA ALA A 92 -13.67 -18.56 -11.26
C ALA A 92 -13.73 -17.55 -12.41
N SER A 93 -13.13 -17.93 -13.54
CA SER A 93 -13.34 -17.31 -14.84
C SER A 93 -14.71 -17.67 -15.46
N ASP A 94 -15.07 -16.97 -16.53
CA ASP A 94 -16.31 -17.14 -17.31
C ASP A 94 -16.47 -18.52 -17.94
N VAL A 95 -15.37 -19.19 -18.31
CA VAL A 95 -15.39 -20.53 -18.94
C VAL A 95 -15.84 -21.68 -18.03
N VAL A 96 -15.97 -21.47 -16.72
CA VAL A 96 -16.46 -22.47 -15.74
C VAL A 96 -17.98 -22.44 -15.70
N VAL A 97 -18.65 -23.60 -15.83
CA VAL A 97 -20.12 -23.64 -15.78
C VAL A 97 -20.69 -23.37 -14.39
N ASP A 98 -21.91 -22.82 -14.31
CA ASP A 98 -22.56 -22.44 -13.06
C ASP A 98 -22.84 -23.63 -12.14
N GLU A 99 -23.07 -24.82 -12.71
CA GLU A 99 -23.24 -26.07 -11.96
C GLU A 99 -22.01 -26.40 -11.09
N ALA A 100 -20.79 -26.02 -11.50
CA ALA A 100 -19.59 -26.24 -10.70
C ALA A 100 -19.54 -25.35 -9.45
N PHE A 101 -20.05 -24.12 -9.53
CA PHE A 101 -20.18 -23.22 -8.37
C PHE A 101 -21.18 -23.78 -7.35
N TYR A 102 -22.30 -24.35 -7.80
CA TYR A 102 -23.26 -25.00 -6.90
C TYR A 102 -22.73 -26.31 -6.31
N GLU A 103 -22.07 -27.17 -7.10
CA GLU A 103 -21.43 -28.38 -6.54
C GLU A 103 -20.34 -28.02 -5.52
N ALA A 104 -19.57 -26.93 -5.74
CA ALA A 104 -18.58 -26.43 -4.79
C ALA A 104 -19.22 -25.89 -3.50
N HIS A 105 -20.27 -25.06 -3.62
CA HIS A 105 -21.11 -24.62 -2.51
C HIS A 105 -21.59 -25.81 -1.67
N ASP A 106 -22.08 -26.88 -2.31
CA ASP A 106 -22.62 -28.04 -1.62
C ASP A 106 -21.54 -28.90 -0.93
N ARG A 107 -20.25 -28.80 -1.33
CA ARG A 107 -19.12 -29.35 -0.52
C ARG A 107 -18.85 -28.48 0.69
N LEU A 108 -18.81 -27.16 0.51
CA LEU A 108 -18.60 -26.23 1.61
C LEU A 108 -19.70 -26.38 2.66
N ASP A 109 -20.97 -26.47 2.25
CA ASP A 109 -22.09 -26.65 3.17
C ASP A 109 -22.00 -27.96 3.96
N ALA A 110 -21.73 -29.09 3.28
CA ALA A 110 -21.49 -30.36 3.95
C ALA A 110 -20.30 -30.31 4.93
N MET A 111 -19.25 -29.54 4.61
CA MET A 111 -18.05 -29.39 5.45
C MET A 111 -18.16 -28.36 6.57
N LEU A 112 -19.06 -27.37 6.47
CA LEU A 112 -19.04 -26.15 7.29
C LEU A 112 -20.37 -25.76 7.93
N GLY A 113 -21.52 -26.29 7.50
CA GLY A 113 -22.84 -25.85 7.98
C GLY A 113 -23.03 -25.99 9.50
N GLU A 114 -22.45 -27.04 10.10
CA GLU A 114 -22.43 -27.28 11.55
C GLU A 114 -21.20 -26.67 12.26
N LEU A 115 -20.38 -25.89 11.55
CA LEU A 115 -19.08 -25.36 12.00
C LEU A 115 -18.93 -23.83 11.78
N PRO A 116 -19.90 -22.98 12.18
CA PRO A 116 -19.92 -21.55 11.83
C PRO A 116 -18.78 -20.74 12.44
N GLY A 117 -18.17 -21.17 13.56
CA GLY A 117 -17.02 -20.52 14.14
C GLY A 117 -15.73 -20.80 13.37
N ILE A 118 -15.60 -22.01 12.81
CA ILE A 118 -14.57 -22.36 11.82
C ILE A 118 -14.76 -21.54 10.56
N THR A 119 -15.98 -21.44 10.02
CA THR A 119 -16.29 -20.60 8.84
C THR A 119 -15.84 -19.15 9.05
N ARG A 120 -16.20 -18.52 10.18
CA ARG A 120 -15.72 -17.17 10.55
C ARG A 120 -14.19 -17.05 10.60
N ARG A 121 -13.48 -18.07 11.10
CA ARG A 121 -12.00 -18.06 11.14
C ARG A 121 -11.37 -18.28 9.77
N LEU A 122 -12.02 -19.01 8.87
CA LEU A 122 -11.59 -19.12 7.47
C LEU A 122 -11.77 -17.79 6.73
N VAL A 123 -12.91 -17.11 6.89
CA VAL A 123 -13.15 -15.76 6.34
C VAL A 123 -12.11 -14.77 6.87
N ALA A 124 -11.93 -14.69 8.21
CA ALA A 124 -10.95 -13.80 8.83
C ALA A 124 -9.48 -14.13 8.49
N ALA A 125 -9.19 -15.35 8.04
CA ALA A 125 -7.86 -15.74 7.55
C ALA A 125 -7.65 -15.49 6.05
N GLY A 126 -8.64 -14.93 5.34
CA GLY A 126 -8.59 -14.68 3.90
C GLY A 126 -8.60 -15.96 3.06
N VAL A 127 -9.46 -16.92 3.42
CA VAL A 127 -9.61 -18.19 2.68
C VAL A 127 -10.62 -18.03 1.53
N GLU A 128 -10.22 -18.42 0.32
CA GLU A 128 -11.04 -18.42 -0.89
C GLU A 128 -10.98 -19.80 -1.58
N LEU A 129 -11.97 -20.12 -2.41
CA LEU A 129 -12.03 -21.35 -3.21
C LEU A 129 -12.10 -21.04 -4.72
N HIS A 130 -11.08 -21.44 -5.47
CA HIS A 130 -10.95 -21.21 -6.90
C HIS A 130 -11.30 -22.47 -7.73
N ILE A 131 -12.16 -22.32 -8.73
CA ILE A 131 -12.50 -23.42 -9.64
C ILE A 131 -11.68 -23.29 -10.93
N ILE A 132 -10.87 -24.32 -11.24
CA ILE A 132 -10.08 -24.39 -12.47
C ILE A 132 -10.91 -25.04 -13.57
N GLY A 133 -11.24 -24.30 -14.64
CA GLY A 133 -12.02 -24.79 -15.77
C GLY A 133 -11.35 -25.91 -16.55
N ARG A 134 -12.13 -26.74 -17.25
CA ARG A 134 -11.65 -27.91 -18.02
C ARG A 134 -10.65 -27.60 -19.12
N ALA A 135 -10.67 -26.38 -19.67
CA ALA A 135 -9.73 -25.92 -20.68
C ALA A 135 -8.48 -25.22 -20.10
N GLN A 136 -8.46 -24.98 -18.79
CA GLN A 136 -7.39 -24.29 -18.06
C GLN A 136 -6.48 -25.29 -17.34
N VAL A 137 -5.36 -24.82 -16.82
CA VAL A 137 -4.41 -25.55 -15.98
C VAL A 137 -4.18 -24.81 -14.64
N THR A 138 -3.43 -25.40 -13.70
CA THR A 138 -3.26 -24.79 -12.36
C THR A 138 -2.55 -23.44 -12.47
N THR A 139 -1.61 -23.28 -13.40
CA THR A 139 -0.88 -22.02 -13.65
C THR A 139 -1.63 -21.00 -14.52
N ASP A 140 -2.92 -21.21 -14.82
CA ASP A 140 -3.80 -20.14 -15.31
C ASP A 140 -4.35 -19.27 -14.16
N LEU A 141 -4.54 -19.87 -12.98
CA LEU A 141 -4.88 -19.15 -11.75
C LEU A 141 -3.81 -18.08 -11.46
N PRO A 142 -4.20 -16.83 -11.13
CA PRO A 142 -3.25 -15.73 -10.91
C PRO A 142 -2.13 -16.06 -9.91
N GLU A 143 -2.47 -16.68 -8.78
CA GLU A 143 -1.55 -16.98 -7.69
C GLU A 143 -0.46 -18.01 -8.06
N TRP A 144 -0.71 -18.84 -9.08
CA TRP A 144 0.24 -19.84 -9.60
C TRP A 144 0.82 -19.48 -10.98
N ARG A 145 0.43 -18.34 -11.56
CA ARG A 145 0.78 -17.90 -12.93
C ARG A 145 2.29 -17.81 -13.17
N HIS A 146 3.07 -17.55 -12.12
CA HIS A 146 4.54 -17.45 -12.15
C HIS A 146 5.26 -18.80 -12.37
N ASP A 147 4.61 -19.95 -12.14
CA ASP A 147 5.17 -21.28 -12.34
C ASP A 147 4.89 -21.87 -13.74
N LYS A 148 4.25 -21.11 -14.63
CA LYS A 148 3.76 -21.61 -15.92
C LYS A 148 4.87 -22.19 -16.80
N GLY A 149 4.80 -23.50 -17.05
CA GLY A 149 5.82 -24.25 -17.81
C GLY A 149 7.14 -24.51 -17.08
N ARG A 150 7.31 -24.05 -15.84
CA ARG A 150 8.51 -24.27 -15.00
C ARG A 150 8.54 -25.71 -14.50
N ARG A 151 9.68 -26.39 -14.60
CA ARG A 151 9.90 -27.71 -13.98
C ARG A 151 10.39 -27.53 -12.54
N LEU A 152 9.70 -28.17 -11.60
CA LEU A 152 9.85 -27.96 -10.16
C LEU A 152 10.57 -29.15 -9.50
N PRO A 153 11.74 -28.97 -8.88
CA PRO A 153 12.48 -30.04 -8.19
C PRO A 153 11.65 -30.79 -7.13
N GLU A 154 10.81 -30.08 -6.39
CA GLU A 154 9.87 -30.59 -5.38
C GLU A 154 8.81 -31.54 -5.99
N TYR A 155 8.51 -31.39 -7.28
CA TYR A 155 7.63 -32.29 -8.03
C TYR A 155 8.43 -33.29 -8.89
N ASN A 156 9.67 -33.61 -8.48
CA ASN A 156 10.61 -34.49 -9.18
C ASN A 156 10.88 -34.08 -10.64
N GLY A 157 10.84 -32.78 -10.93
CA GLY A 157 11.05 -32.23 -12.27
C GLY A 157 9.80 -32.18 -13.15
N LEU A 158 8.62 -32.53 -12.63
CA LEU A 158 7.34 -32.20 -13.29
C LEU A 158 7.08 -30.68 -13.22
N THR A 159 6.23 -30.17 -14.10
CA THR A 159 5.62 -28.83 -13.90
C THR A 159 4.51 -28.90 -12.85
N ARG A 160 4.07 -27.73 -12.35
CA ARG A 160 2.88 -27.63 -11.51
C ARG A 160 1.67 -28.29 -12.20
N ASP A 161 1.38 -27.91 -13.44
CA ASP A 161 0.27 -28.45 -14.23
C ASP A 161 0.35 -29.96 -14.51
N GLU A 162 1.56 -30.53 -14.64
CA GLU A 162 1.76 -31.98 -14.73
C GLU A 162 1.42 -32.69 -13.39
N ARG A 163 1.60 -32.02 -12.25
CA ARG A 163 1.47 -32.59 -10.90
C ARG A 163 0.12 -32.32 -10.21
N THR A 164 -0.51 -31.16 -10.40
CA THR A 164 -1.64 -30.66 -9.60
C THR A 164 -2.92 -30.46 -10.44
N ARG A 165 -4.08 -30.59 -9.80
CA ARG A 165 -5.40 -30.22 -10.36
C ARG A 165 -6.34 -29.74 -9.24
N GLY A 166 -5.74 -28.95 -8.37
CA GLY A 166 -6.20 -28.56 -7.05
C GLY A 166 -4.99 -28.25 -6.17
N MET A 167 -5.19 -27.40 -5.17
CA MET A 167 -4.16 -26.91 -4.24
C MET A 167 -4.81 -26.49 -2.92
N GLY A 168 -4.34 -26.99 -1.79
CA GLY A 168 -4.67 -26.45 -0.47
C GLY A 168 -3.88 -25.19 -0.13
N GLY A 169 -4.41 -24.37 0.78
CA GLY A 169 -3.80 -23.10 1.21
C GLY A 169 -4.83 -22.16 1.79
N ARG A 170 -4.57 -20.84 1.73
CA ARG A 170 -5.62 -19.81 1.87
C ARG A 170 -6.43 -19.70 0.58
N LEU A 171 -5.73 -19.60 -0.55
CA LEU A 171 -6.32 -19.72 -1.88
C LEU A 171 -6.40 -21.21 -2.24
N VAL A 172 -7.52 -21.84 -1.89
CA VAL A 172 -7.79 -23.25 -2.19
C VAL A 172 -8.20 -23.35 -3.65
N SER A 173 -7.87 -24.44 -4.35
CA SER A 173 -8.41 -24.69 -5.69
C SER A 173 -8.77 -26.15 -5.97
N CYS A 174 -9.67 -26.36 -6.93
CA CYS A 174 -10.06 -27.69 -7.44
C CYS A 174 -10.49 -27.63 -8.93
N GLY A 175 -10.47 -28.77 -9.63
CA GLY A 175 -10.89 -28.86 -11.03
C GLY A 175 -12.40 -28.95 -11.24
N GLU A 176 -12.94 -28.19 -12.19
CA GLU A 176 -14.33 -28.22 -12.66
C GLU A 176 -14.81 -29.65 -12.94
N GLU A 177 -13.98 -30.48 -13.57
CA GLU A 177 -14.30 -31.87 -13.90
C GLU A 177 -14.41 -32.82 -12.71
N ASN A 178 -13.74 -32.54 -11.59
CA ASN A 178 -13.83 -33.36 -10.38
C ASN A 178 -15.09 -33.00 -9.57
N LEU A 179 -15.40 -31.70 -9.43
CA LEU A 179 -16.67 -31.23 -8.86
C LEU A 179 -17.87 -31.87 -9.58
N LEU A 180 -17.89 -31.78 -10.91
CA LEU A 180 -18.94 -32.32 -11.77
C LEU A 180 -18.79 -33.84 -12.07
N ARG A 181 -17.78 -34.51 -11.51
CA ARG A 181 -17.52 -35.97 -11.61
C ARG A 181 -17.51 -36.51 -13.06
N LEU A 182 -16.90 -35.75 -13.97
CA LEU A 182 -16.97 -35.96 -15.42
C LEU A 182 -16.07 -37.11 -15.91
N SER A 183 -16.05 -37.34 -17.22
CA SER A 183 -15.34 -38.47 -17.83
C SER A 183 -13.80 -38.31 -17.80
N GLU A 184 -13.38 -37.05 -17.83
CA GLU A 184 -12.02 -36.53 -17.94
C GLU A 184 -11.31 -36.35 -16.59
N ASP A 185 -12.01 -36.58 -15.46
CA ASP A 185 -11.45 -36.46 -14.12
C ASP A 185 -10.28 -37.43 -13.84
N ARG A 186 -9.09 -36.86 -13.60
CA ARG A 186 -7.85 -37.54 -13.20
C ARG A 186 -7.96 -38.28 -11.88
N TYR A 187 -8.83 -37.81 -10.97
CA TYR A 187 -8.93 -38.24 -9.58
C TYR A 187 -10.24 -38.97 -9.26
N ARG A 188 -10.99 -39.39 -10.29
CA ARG A 188 -12.28 -40.09 -10.22
C ARG A 188 -12.40 -41.05 -9.03
N GLY A 189 -13.35 -40.75 -8.14
CA GLY A 189 -13.62 -41.48 -6.89
C GLY A 189 -13.17 -40.74 -5.63
N ARG A 190 -12.29 -39.75 -5.80
CA ARG A 190 -11.88 -38.76 -4.78
C ARG A 190 -12.66 -37.46 -4.98
N ASP A 191 -12.84 -36.70 -3.91
CA ASP A 191 -13.37 -35.32 -3.99
C ASP A 191 -12.26 -34.35 -3.59
N ILE A 192 -11.61 -33.75 -4.59
CA ILE A 192 -10.42 -32.90 -4.43
C ILE A 192 -10.81 -31.55 -3.81
N CYS A 193 -12.04 -31.08 -4.02
CA CYS A 193 -12.56 -29.93 -3.28
C CYS A 193 -12.56 -30.22 -1.77
N VAL A 194 -13.10 -31.37 -1.35
CA VAL A 194 -13.08 -31.78 0.07
C VAL A 194 -11.66 -31.96 0.60
N HIS A 195 -10.74 -32.56 -0.16
CA HIS A 195 -9.34 -32.75 0.27
C HIS A 195 -8.61 -31.41 0.47
N GLU A 196 -8.55 -30.58 -0.57
CA GLU A 196 -7.75 -29.36 -0.54
C GLU A 196 -8.36 -28.31 0.41
N PHE A 197 -9.69 -28.28 0.54
CA PHE A 197 -10.36 -27.42 1.50
C PHE A 197 -10.26 -27.94 2.95
N ALA A 198 -10.13 -29.25 3.17
CA ALA A 198 -9.87 -29.79 4.51
C ALA A 198 -8.49 -29.35 5.06
N HIS A 199 -7.49 -29.17 4.19
CA HIS A 199 -6.22 -28.53 4.59
C HIS A 199 -6.43 -27.08 5.06
N ALA A 200 -7.33 -26.31 4.43
CA ALA A 200 -7.67 -24.95 4.87
C ALA A 200 -8.43 -24.96 6.22
N VAL A 201 -9.47 -25.79 6.34
CA VAL A 201 -10.23 -26.04 7.59
C VAL A 201 -9.28 -26.36 8.75
N ARG A 202 -8.29 -27.23 8.53
CA ARG A 202 -7.33 -27.61 9.55
C ARG A 202 -6.32 -26.52 9.88
N ASN A 203 -5.74 -25.85 8.88
CA ASN A 203 -4.62 -24.94 9.10
C ASN A 203 -5.04 -23.53 9.55
N TYR A 204 -6.22 -23.06 9.14
CA TYR A 204 -6.72 -21.72 9.45
C TYR A 204 -8.03 -21.73 10.25
N GLY A 205 -8.85 -22.78 10.13
CA GLY A 205 -10.12 -22.90 10.84
C GLY A 205 -10.05 -23.52 12.24
N MET A 206 -9.19 -24.53 12.45
CA MET A 206 -9.06 -25.24 13.73
C MET A 206 -8.14 -24.55 14.75
N LYS A 207 -8.65 -24.39 15.98
CA LYS A 207 -7.84 -24.04 17.16
C LYS A 207 -6.71 -25.08 17.39
N PRO A 208 -5.54 -24.70 17.94
CA PRO A 208 -4.43 -25.63 18.18
C PRO A 208 -4.82 -26.85 19.03
N SER A 209 -5.67 -26.65 20.04
CA SER A 209 -6.24 -27.71 20.87
C SER A 209 -7.05 -28.74 20.08
N THR A 210 -7.86 -28.31 19.10
CA THR A 210 -8.61 -29.20 18.20
C THR A 210 -7.66 -29.98 17.28
N ARG A 211 -6.67 -29.30 16.68
CA ARG A 211 -5.64 -29.97 15.83
C ARG A 211 -4.93 -31.09 16.59
N ALA A 212 -4.54 -30.85 17.83
CA ALA A 212 -3.86 -31.84 18.68
C ALA A 212 -4.66 -33.15 18.90
N LEU A 213 -6.00 -33.11 18.85
CA LEU A 213 -6.84 -34.31 18.95
C LEU A 213 -6.75 -35.19 17.70
N PHE A 214 -6.72 -34.57 16.51
CA PHE A 214 -6.50 -35.27 15.24
C PHE A 214 -5.07 -35.81 15.14
N ASP A 215 -4.06 -35.04 15.53
CA ASP A 215 -2.66 -35.49 15.60
C ASP A 215 -2.48 -36.71 16.52
N ALA A 216 -3.20 -36.73 17.65
CA ALA A 216 -3.22 -37.85 18.56
C ALA A 216 -3.99 -39.05 17.98
N GLN A 217 -5.03 -38.83 17.17
CA GLN A 217 -5.77 -39.90 16.50
C GLN A 217 -4.96 -40.53 15.36
N TYR A 218 -4.32 -39.74 14.51
CA TYR A 218 -3.35 -40.18 13.49
C TYR A 218 -2.32 -41.16 14.09
N LYS A 219 -1.68 -40.75 15.18
CA LYS A 219 -0.69 -41.57 15.91
C LYS A 219 -1.28 -42.86 16.48
N ARG A 220 -2.54 -42.84 16.98
CA ARG A 220 -3.26 -44.06 17.41
C ARG A 220 -3.57 -44.99 16.24
N SER A 221 -4.10 -44.46 15.14
CA SER A 221 -4.50 -45.25 13.97
C SER A 221 -3.32 -45.96 13.32
N LEU A 222 -2.20 -45.26 13.09
CA LEU A 222 -0.95 -45.86 12.59
C LEU A 222 -0.43 -46.96 13.54
N ALA A 223 -0.49 -46.75 14.86
CA ALA A 223 -0.07 -47.73 15.86
C ALA A 223 -0.97 -48.98 15.92
N MET A 224 -2.19 -48.91 15.40
CA MET A 224 -3.11 -50.06 15.24
C MET A 224 -2.94 -50.79 13.90
N GLY A 225 -1.95 -50.42 13.07
CA GLY A 225 -1.74 -51.02 11.75
C GLY A 225 -2.58 -50.41 10.62
N ARG A 226 -3.37 -49.37 10.90
CA ARG A 226 -4.24 -48.71 9.92
C ARG A 226 -3.48 -47.67 9.11
N TRP A 227 -3.90 -47.45 7.86
CA TRP A 227 -3.35 -46.41 6.97
C TRP A 227 -1.84 -46.55 6.66
N GLN A 228 -1.22 -47.68 7.01
CA GLN A 228 0.20 -47.90 6.75
C GLN A 228 0.46 -47.96 5.24
N GLY A 229 1.46 -47.19 4.79
CA GLY A 229 1.79 -47.02 3.38
C GLY A 229 0.81 -46.15 2.57
N SER A 230 -0.33 -45.69 3.13
CA SER A 230 -1.27 -44.81 2.42
C SER A 230 -0.85 -43.34 2.44
N TYR A 231 -1.48 -42.53 1.59
CA TYR A 231 -1.27 -41.07 1.60
C TYR A 231 -1.74 -40.44 2.93
N ALA A 232 -2.91 -40.86 3.43
CA ALA A 232 -3.40 -40.54 4.78
C ALA A 232 -2.47 -40.98 5.93
N GLY A 233 -1.59 -41.95 5.68
CA GLY A 233 -0.58 -42.41 6.65
C GLY A 233 0.73 -41.61 6.64
N SER A 234 0.89 -40.63 5.75
CA SER A 234 2.16 -39.93 5.54
C SER A 234 2.46 -38.84 6.58
N ASN A 235 1.44 -38.05 6.97
CA ASN A 235 1.53 -37.00 7.98
C ASN A 235 0.13 -36.67 8.57
N PRO A 236 0.03 -35.90 9.68
CA PRO A 236 -1.25 -35.61 10.34
C PRO A 236 -2.22 -34.74 9.52
N ASP A 237 -1.73 -33.96 8.56
CA ASP A 237 -2.53 -33.04 7.76
C ASP A 237 -3.22 -33.80 6.62
N GLU A 238 -2.47 -34.67 5.93
CA GLU A 238 -3.02 -35.61 4.95
C GLU A 238 -3.92 -36.66 5.60
N PHE A 239 -3.65 -37.08 6.85
CA PHE A 239 -4.58 -37.87 7.64
C PHE A 239 -5.93 -37.17 7.86
N PHE A 240 -5.94 -35.83 7.96
CA PHE A 240 -7.19 -35.10 8.07
C PHE A 240 -7.89 -35.03 6.70
N ALA A 241 -7.22 -34.50 5.67
CA ALA A 241 -7.80 -34.26 4.36
C ALA A 241 -8.33 -35.53 3.66
N GLU A 242 -7.58 -36.64 3.74
CA GLU A 242 -8.00 -37.92 3.17
C GLU A 242 -9.22 -38.51 3.87
N LEU A 243 -9.26 -38.48 5.20
CA LEU A 243 -10.39 -39.03 5.96
C LEU A 243 -11.64 -38.13 5.86
N SER A 244 -11.50 -36.83 5.59
CA SER A 244 -12.64 -35.96 5.26
C SER A 244 -13.33 -36.39 3.96
N MET A 245 -12.58 -36.74 2.90
CA MET A 245 -13.17 -37.33 1.69
C MET A 245 -13.95 -38.61 1.99
N TRP A 246 -13.39 -39.49 2.81
CA TRP A 246 -14.07 -40.71 3.25
C TRP A 246 -15.33 -40.40 4.08
N TYR A 247 -15.30 -39.40 4.95
CA TYR A 247 -16.46 -38.98 5.73
C TYR A 247 -17.60 -38.45 4.84
N PHE A 248 -17.28 -37.65 3.81
CA PHE A 248 -18.25 -37.09 2.85
C PHE A 248 -18.59 -37.98 1.66
N GLY A 249 -18.37 -39.29 1.75
CA GLY A 249 -18.91 -40.27 0.79
C GLY A 249 -18.03 -40.58 -0.41
N ALA A 250 -16.80 -40.04 -0.48
CA ALA A 250 -15.78 -40.40 -1.45
C ALA A 250 -14.77 -41.41 -0.84
N HIS A 251 -13.62 -41.59 -1.47
CA HIS A 251 -12.45 -42.25 -0.89
C HIS A 251 -11.18 -41.45 -1.17
N GLY A 252 -10.16 -41.57 -0.32
CA GLY A 252 -8.82 -41.02 -0.57
C GLY A 252 -7.96 -41.93 -1.45
N ASP A 253 -6.65 -41.88 -1.24
CA ASP A 253 -5.69 -42.71 -1.97
C ASP A 253 -5.73 -44.18 -1.54
N LEU A 254 -5.97 -45.06 -2.51
CA LEU A 254 -6.06 -46.51 -2.30
C LEU A 254 -4.70 -47.24 -2.48
N SER A 255 -3.59 -46.54 -2.61
CA SER A 255 -2.22 -47.07 -2.73
C SER A 255 -1.65 -47.37 -1.36
N MET A 256 -2.31 -48.27 -0.62
CA MET A 256 -1.99 -48.63 0.76
C MET A 256 -1.74 -50.13 0.92
N ASP A 257 -0.98 -50.49 1.95
CA ASP A 257 -0.74 -51.88 2.33
C ASP A 257 -1.91 -52.47 3.14
N GLY A 258 -2.18 -53.75 2.93
CA GLY A 258 -3.19 -54.51 3.69
C GLY A 258 -4.64 -54.31 3.22
N GLU A 259 -5.56 -54.35 4.19
CA GLU A 259 -7.00 -54.18 3.95
C GLU A 259 -7.34 -52.71 3.70
N LYS A 260 -8.26 -52.46 2.76
CA LYS A 260 -8.63 -51.11 2.30
C LYS A 260 -10.06 -50.80 2.74
N PRO A 261 -10.35 -49.59 3.27
CA PRO A 261 -11.71 -49.20 3.58
C PRO A 261 -12.61 -49.27 2.34
N SER A 262 -13.88 -49.61 2.50
CA SER A 262 -14.88 -49.33 1.47
C SER A 262 -15.11 -47.82 1.34
N ASN A 263 -15.74 -47.41 0.25
CA ASN A 263 -16.05 -46.00 -0.02
C ASN A 263 -17.02 -45.41 1.01
N GLY A 264 -16.81 -44.15 1.39
CA GLY A 264 -17.73 -43.39 2.25
C GLY A 264 -17.68 -43.69 3.76
N PRO A 265 -18.53 -43.01 4.56
CA PRO A 265 -18.38 -42.92 6.02
C PRO A 265 -18.55 -44.26 6.73
N GLU A 266 -19.49 -45.11 6.32
CA GLU A 266 -19.62 -46.45 6.91
C GLU A 266 -18.40 -47.35 6.62
N GLY A 267 -17.65 -47.09 5.55
CA GLY A 267 -16.38 -47.75 5.26
C GLY A 267 -15.26 -47.28 6.19
N LEU A 268 -15.15 -45.96 6.40
CA LEU A 268 -14.26 -45.35 7.40
C LEU A 268 -14.58 -45.84 8.82
N LYS A 269 -15.87 -45.97 9.15
CA LYS A 269 -16.38 -46.48 10.44
C LYS A 269 -16.09 -47.96 10.66
N ALA A 270 -16.17 -48.79 9.62
CA ALA A 270 -15.82 -50.20 9.69
C ALA A 270 -14.30 -50.40 9.83
N TYR A 271 -13.50 -49.64 9.07
CA TYR A 271 -12.05 -49.74 9.09
C TYR A 271 -11.43 -49.11 10.34
N ASP A 272 -11.76 -47.84 10.63
CA ASP A 272 -11.21 -47.03 11.73
C ASP A 272 -12.31 -46.30 12.55
N PRO A 273 -13.09 -47.01 13.38
CA PRO A 273 -14.21 -46.44 14.14
C PRO A 273 -13.81 -45.32 15.11
N GLN A 274 -12.55 -45.25 15.57
CA GLN A 274 -12.09 -44.16 16.43
C GLN A 274 -11.85 -42.88 15.65
N ALA A 275 -11.28 -42.97 14.45
CA ALA A 275 -11.18 -41.84 13.54
C ALA A 275 -12.58 -41.38 13.11
N HIS A 276 -13.44 -42.29 12.64
CA HIS A 276 -14.83 -41.95 12.28
C HIS A 276 -15.57 -41.21 13.41
N ALA A 277 -15.45 -41.67 14.66
CA ALA A 277 -16.10 -41.01 15.80
C ALA A 277 -15.58 -39.58 16.04
N LEU A 278 -14.28 -39.33 15.86
CA LEU A 278 -13.71 -37.98 15.98
C LEU A 278 -14.18 -37.06 14.84
N PHE A 279 -14.22 -37.56 13.60
CA PHE A 279 -14.71 -36.80 12.44
C PHE A 279 -16.22 -36.51 12.54
N ALA A 280 -17.01 -37.45 13.05
CA ALA A 280 -18.45 -37.26 13.29
C ALA A 280 -18.74 -36.27 14.43
N ALA A 281 -17.88 -36.22 15.46
CA ALA A 281 -17.97 -35.18 16.50
C ALA A 281 -17.56 -33.80 15.96
N PHE A 282 -16.56 -33.76 15.07
CA PHE A 282 -16.08 -32.53 14.43
C PHE A 282 -17.10 -31.94 13.46
N TYR A 283 -17.42 -32.64 12.37
CA TYR A 283 -18.41 -32.20 11.38
C TYR A 283 -19.86 -32.24 11.88
N GLY A 284 -20.09 -32.59 13.16
CA GLY A 284 -21.36 -32.46 13.87
C GLY A 284 -21.34 -31.40 14.98
N GLY A 285 -20.51 -30.36 14.84
CA GLY A 285 -20.54 -29.14 15.67
C GLY A 285 -20.00 -29.25 17.10
N GLN A 286 -19.55 -30.42 17.57
CA GLN A 286 -19.26 -30.65 19.00
C GLN A 286 -18.00 -29.96 19.54
N PHE A 287 -17.28 -29.22 18.69
CA PHE A 287 -16.10 -28.42 19.05
C PHE A 287 -16.33 -26.92 18.92
N GLU A 288 -17.52 -26.47 18.51
CA GLU A 288 -17.87 -25.06 18.54
C GLU A 288 -18.22 -24.61 19.96
N THR A 289 -17.71 -23.44 20.33
CA THR A 289 -18.13 -22.75 21.55
C THR A 289 -19.46 -22.05 21.31
N ALA A 290 -20.35 -22.05 22.31
CA ALA A 290 -21.60 -21.30 22.25
C ALA A 290 -21.33 -19.79 22.21
N GLU A 291 -21.19 -19.22 21.01
CA GLU A 291 -21.18 -17.77 20.78
C GLU A 291 -22.58 -17.18 21.00
N SER A 292 -22.63 -15.87 21.29
CA SER A 292 -23.88 -15.12 21.36
C SER A 292 -24.58 -15.07 20.00
N SER A 293 -25.92 -15.06 20.03
CA SER A 293 -26.76 -14.86 18.84
C SER A 293 -26.36 -13.60 18.05
N PRO A 294 -26.45 -13.59 16.70
CA PRO A 294 -26.28 -12.38 15.89
C PRO A 294 -27.18 -11.19 16.27
N ALA A 295 -28.27 -11.43 17.01
CA ALA A 295 -29.12 -10.39 17.58
C ALA A 295 -28.46 -9.60 18.73
N ALA A 296 -27.44 -10.16 19.38
CA ALA A 296 -26.71 -9.55 20.49
C ALA A 296 -25.47 -8.76 20.05
N ARG A 297 -25.23 -8.57 18.74
CA ARG A 297 -24.14 -7.71 18.23
C ARG A 297 -24.73 -6.43 17.63
N THR A 298 -23.94 -5.35 17.63
CA THR A 298 -24.24 -4.16 16.84
C THR A 298 -24.30 -4.56 15.36
N GLN A 299 -25.39 -4.21 14.69
CA GLN A 299 -25.56 -4.47 13.26
C GLN A 299 -25.40 -3.17 12.48
N ARG A 300 -24.44 -3.14 11.54
CA ARG A 300 -24.23 -2.03 10.61
C ARG A 300 -24.95 -2.30 9.30
N THR A 301 -25.70 -1.31 8.81
CA THR A 301 -26.35 -1.35 7.50
C THR A 301 -25.99 -0.07 6.75
N TYR A 302 -25.08 -0.16 5.79
CA TYR A 302 -24.67 0.98 4.98
C TYR A 302 -25.81 1.45 4.07
N LEU A 303 -25.99 2.77 4.00
CA LEU A 303 -26.90 3.46 3.07
C LEU A 303 -26.11 4.06 1.88
N SER A 304 -24.84 4.35 2.12
CA SER A 304 -23.81 4.61 1.12
C SER A 304 -23.12 3.31 0.69
N GLY A 305 -22.00 3.42 -0.04
CA GLY A 305 -20.97 2.37 -0.01
C GLY A 305 -20.29 2.23 1.36
N GLU A 306 -19.52 1.17 1.55
CA GLU A 306 -18.67 0.97 2.73
C GLU A 306 -17.43 1.88 2.69
N ASP A 307 -17.04 2.35 1.50
CA ASP A 307 -15.92 3.25 1.22
C ASP A 307 -16.10 3.93 -0.17
N ALA A 308 -15.09 4.66 -0.65
CA ALA A 308 -15.14 5.34 -1.95
C ALA A 308 -15.12 4.39 -3.17
N ALA A 309 -14.67 3.13 -3.03
CA ALA A 309 -14.67 2.14 -4.12
C ALA A 309 -16.00 1.40 -4.26
N SER A 310 -16.78 1.34 -3.18
CA SER A 310 -18.09 0.69 -3.09
C SER A 310 -19.28 1.66 -3.13
N ALA A 311 -19.04 2.94 -3.43
CA ALA A 311 -20.00 4.04 -3.34
C ALA A 311 -21.31 3.82 -4.13
N VAL A 312 -22.43 4.28 -3.56
CA VAL A 312 -23.80 4.07 -4.06
C VAL A 312 -24.43 5.39 -4.51
N GLU A 313 -25.11 5.39 -5.66
CA GLU A 313 -25.78 6.58 -6.20
C GLU A 313 -26.96 7.06 -5.32
N TRP A 314 -26.91 8.32 -4.92
CA TRP A 314 -27.98 9.05 -4.20
C TRP A 314 -28.52 10.19 -5.10
N GLU A 315 -29.76 10.66 -4.92
CA GLU A 315 -30.19 11.89 -5.61
C GLU A 315 -29.40 13.09 -5.06
N PHE A 316 -29.01 14.01 -5.93
CA PHE A 316 -28.17 15.15 -5.58
C PHE A 316 -28.57 16.45 -6.28
N PHE A 317 -28.44 17.57 -5.57
CA PHE A 317 -28.62 18.92 -6.08
C PHE A 317 -27.55 19.84 -5.47
N CYS A 318 -26.67 20.42 -6.30
CA CYS A 318 -25.76 21.47 -5.87
C CYS A 318 -26.38 22.86 -6.08
N THR A 319 -26.25 23.77 -5.11
CA THR A 319 -26.87 25.11 -5.16
C THR A 319 -26.11 26.14 -6.02
N ALA A 320 -24.80 25.96 -6.23
CA ALA A 320 -23.96 26.84 -7.04
C ALA A 320 -22.75 26.09 -7.63
N GLY A 321 -21.95 26.77 -8.46
CA GLY A 321 -20.83 26.17 -9.18
C GLY A 321 -21.25 25.34 -10.41
N ARG A 322 -20.39 24.42 -10.84
CA ARG A 322 -20.62 23.51 -11.97
C ARG A 322 -21.83 22.59 -11.70
N ASN A 323 -22.55 22.23 -12.76
CA ASN A 323 -23.71 21.32 -12.75
C ASN A 323 -24.83 21.66 -11.72
N SER A 324 -24.90 22.91 -11.26
CA SER A 324 -25.80 23.35 -10.19
C SER A 324 -27.20 23.75 -10.67
N GLY A 325 -28.13 23.85 -9.72
CA GLY A 325 -29.50 24.33 -9.97
C GLY A 325 -30.48 23.29 -10.52
N GLN A 326 -30.07 22.03 -10.64
CA GLN A 326 -30.90 20.89 -11.08
C GLN A 326 -30.61 19.65 -10.23
N TRP A 327 -31.58 18.72 -10.17
CA TRP A 327 -31.37 17.41 -9.56
C TRP A 327 -30.67 16.47 -10.55
N SER A 328 -29.78 15.64 -10.02
CA SER A 328 -28.97 14.61 -10.67
C SER A 328 -28.81 13.44 -9.69
N THR A 329 -27.90 12.50 -9.96
CA THR A 329 -27.34 11.62 -8.93
C THR A 329 -25.88 11.97 -8.62
N ILE A 330 -25.36 11.42 -7.51
CA ILE A 330 -23.94 11.41 -7.14
C ILE A 330 -23.62 10.10 -6.39
N PRO A 331 -22.42 9.50 -6.55
CA PRO A 331 -21.99 8.41 -5.69
C PRO A 331 -21.76 8.91 -4.25
N VAL A 332 -22.14 8.12 -3.25
CA VAL A 332 -21.86 8.37 -1.83
C VAL A 332 -21.19 7.13 -1.22
N PRO A 333 -20.03 7.25 -0.55
CA PRO A 333 -19.30 8.49 -0.28
C PRO A 333 -18.55 9.08 -1.49
N SER A 334 -18.53 10.41 -1.63
CA SER A 334 -17.67 11.14 -2.57
C SER A 334 -17.57 12.64 -2.26
N LEU A 335 -16.68 13.34 -2.97
CA LEU A 335 -16.56 14.80 -2.98
C LEU A 335 -17.16 15.37 -4.26
N TRP A 336 -18.09 16.33 -4.14
CA TRP A 336 -18.87 16.79 -5.28
C TRP A 336 -18.04 17.54 -6.33
N ASP A 337 -16.96 18.19 -5.89
CA ASP A 337 -16.00 18.89 -6.75
C ASP A 337 -15.32 17.93 -7.74
N MET A 338 -15.01 16.70 -7.29
CA MET A 338 -14.44 15.63 -8.11
C MET A 338 -15.49 15.01 -9.03
N GLN A 339 -16.75 14.96 -8.58
CA GLN A 339 -17.91 14.52 -9.38
C GLN A 339 -18.44 15.61 -10.34
N SER A 340 -17.63 16.61 -10.68
CA SER A 340 -17.97 17.70 -11.61
C SER A 340 -19.13 18.63 -11.18
N PHE A 341 -19.41 18.74 -9.89
CA PHE A 341 -20.31 19.76 -9.33
C PHE A 341 -19.53 20.86 -8.60
N GLY A 342 -20.17 21.97 -8.25
CA GLY A 342 -19.57 22.99 -7.38
C GLY A 342 -18.35 23.69 -7.97
N THR A 343 -17.48 24.21 -7.10
CA THR A 343 -16.28 24.97 -7.47
C THR A 343 -15.09 24.47 -6.65
N LEU A 344 -14.21 23.74 -7.33
CA LEU A 344 -12.91 23.34 -6.81
C LEU A 344 -12.02 24.57 -6.59
N ASN A 345 -11.44 24.68 -5.39
CA ASN A 345 -10.52 25.75 -5.01
C ASN A 345 -9.47 25.24 -4.02
N TYR A 346 -8.37 25.98 -3.88
CA TYR A 346 -7.35 25.73 -2.87
C TYR A 346 -7.57 26.65 -1.66
N GLY A 347 -7.15 26.28 -0.45
CA GLY A 347 -7.45 27.06 0.76
C GLY A 347 -6.83 28.47 0.76
N HIS A 348 -5.65 28.60 0.14
CA HIS A 348 -4.96 29.88 -0.06
C HIS A 348 -5.68 30.86 -0.99
N ASP A 349 -6.63 30.40 -1.82
CA ASP A 349 -7.45 31.31 -2.66
C ASP A 349 -8.26 32.31 -1.80
N ARG A 350 -8.52 31.95 -0.53
CA ARG A 350 -9.37 32.67 0.45
C ARG A 350 -10.58 33.37 -0.22
N PRO A 351 -11.39 32.65 -1.01
CA PRO A 351 -12.49 33.23 -1.77
C PRO A 351 -13.50 33.89 -0.84
N ALA A 352 -14.03 35.05 -1.24
CA ALA A 352 -14.82 35.89 -0.35
C ALA A 352 -16.10 35.21 0.20
N ARG A 353 -16.63 34.18 -0.51
CA ARG A 353 -17.75 33.29 -0.11
C ARG A 353 -17.72 31.99 -0.96
N LEU A 354 -17.84 30.83 -0.33
CA LEU A 354 -18.13 29.52 -0.95
C LEU A 354 -19.49 28.99 -0.44
N ARG A 355 -20.57 29.64 -0.87
CA ARG A 355 -21.96 29.31 -0.46
C ARG A 355 -22.55 28.10 -1.21
N GLU A 356 -21.70 27.14 -1.54
CA GLU A 356 -22.13 25.89 -2.15
C GLU A 356 -22.70 24.97 -1.10
N GLN A 357 -23.86 24.39 -1.42
CA GLN A 357 -24.55 23.43 -0.57
C GLN A 357 -24.97 22.25 -1.46
N GLY A 358 -24.67 21.05 -0.97
CA GLY A 358 -25.19 19.80 -1.50
C GLY A 358 -26.48 19.43 -0.78
N LEU A 359 -27.56 19.22 -1.54
CA LEU A 359 -28.79 18.60 -1.05
C LEU A 359 -28.83 17.18 -1.59
N TYR A 360 -28.85 16.21 -0.68
CA TYR A 360 -28.85 14.78 -0.97
C TYR A 360 -30.20 14.15 -0.62
N ARG A 361 -30.61 13.10 -1.35
CA ARG A 361 -31.68 12.19 -0.94
C ARG A 361 -31.35 10.72 -1.18
N HIS A 362 -31.86 9.87 -0.29
CA HIS A 362 -31.78 8.42 -0.42
C HIS A 362 -33.06 7.78 0.16
N GLU A 363 -33.67 6.87 -0.61
CA GLU A 363 -34.80 6.04 -0.15
C GLU A 363 -34.28 4.65 0.26
N PHE A 364 -34.63 4.21 1.47
CA PHE A 364 -34.18 2.92 2.00
C PHE A 364 -35.27 2.20 2.82
N ALA A 365 -35.36 0.88 2.65
CA ALA A 365 -36.24 0.03 3.44
C ALA A 365 -35.82 0.04 4.92
N THR A 366 -36.79 0.05 5.84
CA THR A 366 -36.50 -0.04 7.28
C THR A 366 -35.75 -1.34 7.60
N PRO A 367 -34.64 -1.31 8.37
CA PRO A 367 -33.98 -2.53 8.87
C PRO A 367 -34.93 -3.42 9.70
N GLU A 368 -34.50 -4.63 10.06
CA GLU A 368 -35.32 -5.54 10.89
C GLU A 368 -35.46 -5.02 12.34
N GLN A 369 -36.48 -4.18 12.55
CA GLN A 369 -36.85 -3.62 13.85
C GLN A 369 -37.69 -4.63 14.63
N THR A 370 -37.04 -5.43 15.47
CA THR A 370 -37.70 -6.17 16.55
C THR A 370 -38.05 -5.23 17.71
N GLU A 371 -39.08 -5.57 18.48
CA GLU A 371 -39.37 -4.85 19.74
C GLU A 371 -38.13 -4.92 20.66
N ASN A 372 -37.73 -3.78 21.24
CA ASN A 372 -36.52 -3.57 22.05
C ASN A 372 -35.16 -3.44 21.32
N ARG A 373 -35.14 -2.86 20.10
CA ARG A 373 -33.89 -2.36 19.47
C ARG A 373 -33.90 -0.84 19.32
N ARG A 374 -32.70 -0.25 19.35
CA ARG A 374 -32.42 1.17 19.10
C ARG A 374 -31.58 1.30 17.85
N THR A 375 -31.81 2.36 17.06
CA THR A 375 -31.15 2.56 15.77
C THR A 375 -30.55 3.97 15.68
N PHE A 376 -29.27 4.06 15.34
CA PHE A 376 -28.55 5.32 15.14
C PHE A 376 -28.22 5.51 13.66
N LEU A 377 -28.36 6.72 13.15
CA LEU A 377 -27.83 7.14 11.86
C LEU A 377 -26.44 7.75 12.08
N VAL A 378 -25.41 7.19 11.43
CA VAL A 378 -24.00 7.55 11.59
C VAL A 378 -23.43 8.07 10.29
N PHE A 379 -22.60 9.12 10.38
CA PHE A 379 -21.81 9.67 9.28
C PHE A 379 -20.33 9.61 9.67
N GLY A 380 -19.50 8.92 8.90
CA GLY A 380 -18.04 8.86 9.13
C GLY A 380 -17.30 10.18 8.85
N GLY A 381 -17.97 11.14 8.21
CA GLY A 381 -17.48 12.49 7.92
C GLY A 381 -18.18 13.15 6.72
N ALA A 382 -18.51 14.44 6.85
CA ALA A 382 -19.13 15.24 5.79
C ALA A 382 -18.64 16.70 5.85
N MET A 383 -18.16 17.24 4.73
CA MET A 383 -17.54 18.57 4.67
C MET A 383 -18.56 19.65 4.28
N THR A 384 -18.97 20.58 5.15
CA THR A 384 -18.41 20.94 6.48
C THR A 384 -19.47 21.17 7.58
N ASP A 385 -20.61 21.80 7.27
CA ASP A 385 -21.79 21.80 8.16
C ASP A 385 -22.83 20.80 7.62
N ALA A 386 -23.30 19.87 8.44
CA ALA A 386 -24.21 18.79 8.05
C ALA A 386 -25.53 18.78 8.83
N GLN A 387 -26.65 18.78 8.11
CA GLN A 387 -28.01 18.67 8.67
C GLN A 387 -28.79 17.55 7.98
N ALA A 388 -29.12 16.49 8.72
CA ALA A 388 -29.93 15.38 8.22
C ALA A 388 -31.41 15.46 8.66
N LYS A 389 -32.30 14.92 7.84
CA LYS A 389 -33.71 14.70 8.12
C LYS A 389 -34.11 13.29 7.72
N LEU A 390 -34.92 12.65 8.55
CA LEU A 390 -35.52 11.36 8.26
C LEU A 390 -37.04 11.53 8.20
N ASN A 391 -37.64 11.09 7.10
CA ASN A 391 -39.08 11.21 6.84
C ASN A 391 -39.63 12.65 7.02
N GLY A 392 -38.81 13.65 6.65
CA GLY A 392 -39.13 15.08 6.76
C GLY A 392 -38.93 15.72 8.15
N GLN A 393 -38.55 14.93 9.16
CA GLN A 393 -38.24 15.41 10.51
C GLN A 393 -36.72 15.53 10.71
N LEU A 394 -36.25 16.54 11.44
CA LEU A 394 -34.83 16.67 11.79
C LEU A 394 -34.40 15.53 12.72
N VAL A 395 -33.25 14.90 12.45
CA VAL A 395 -32.71 13.83 13.32
C VAL A 395 -31.96 14.37 14.53
N GLY A 396 -31.51 15.63 14.50
CA GLY A 396 -30.69 16.23 15.54
C GLY A 396 -30.28 17.68 15.24
N PRO A 397 -29.31 18.24 16.00
CA PRO A 397 -28.66 19.50 15.68
C PRO A 397 -27.85 19.42 14.37
N VAL A 398 -27.32 20.56 13.92
CA VAL A 398 -26.34 20.62 12.82
C VAL A 398 -24.98 20.21 13.37
N HIS A 399 -24.33 19.21 12.76
CA HIS A 399 -22.92 18.92 13.02
C HIS A 399 -22.04 19.93 12.27
N ARG A 400 -20.91 20.28 12.88
CA ARG A 400 -19.96 21.28 12.36
C ARG A 400 -18.53 20.78 12.48
N GLY A 401 -17.92 20.48 11.35
CA GLY A 401 -16.51 20.09 11.27
C GLY A 401 -16.32 18.95 10.28
N GLY A 402 -15.42 19.12 9.32
CA GLY A 402 -15.41 18.29 8.11
C GLY A 402 -14.89 16.87 8.28
N PHE A 403 -14.28 16.51 9.41
CA PHE A 403 -13.39 15.35 9.52
C PHE A 403 -13.74 14.30 10.60
N CYS A 404 -14.68 14.58 11.51
CA CYS A 404 -15.03 13.68 12.61
C CYS A 404 -16.26 12.80 12.29
N GLU A 405 -16.39 11.67 13.00
CA GLU A 405 -17.58 10.81 12.95
C GLU A 405 -18.66 11.33 13.91
N PHE A 406 -19.91 11.38 13.45
CA PHE A 406 -21.05 11.82 14.26
C PHE A 406 -22.30 10.96 14.04
N ARG A 407 -23.16 10.85 15.06
CA ARG A 407 -24.39 10.05 15.01
C ARG A 407 -25.59 10.64 15.73
N TYR A 408 -26.79 10.24 15.30
CA TYR A 408 -28.07 10.62 15.89
C TYR A 408 -28.94 9.38 16.12
N GLU A 409 -29.69 9.32 17.22
CA GLU A 409 -30.67 8.25 17.42
C GLU A 409 -31.93 8.53 16.58
N VAL A 410 -32.33 7.55 15.76
CA VAL A 410 -33.44 7.65 14.79
C VAL A 410 -34.53 6.59 15.02
N THR A 411 -34.46 5.84 16.12
CA THR A 411 -35.36 4.73 16.50
C THR A 411 -36.85 5.05 16.29
N GLU A 412 -37.30 6.24 16.70
CA GLU A 412 -38.71 6.68 16.60
C GLU A 412 -39.03 7.51 15.33
N LEU A 413 -38.05 7.73 14.45
CA LEU A 413 -38.20 8.44 13.17
C LEU A 413 -38.29 7.47 11.96
N LEU A 414 -37.94 6.20 12.15
CA LEU A 414 -38.07 5.12 11.18
C LEU A 414 -39.52 4.65 11.02
N ARG A 415 -39.93 4.31 9.79
CA ARG A 415 -41.28 3.79 9.51
C ARG A 415 -41.40 2.32 9.86
N ARG A 416 -42.39 1.98 10.69
CA ARG A 416 -42.68 0.59 11.12
C ARG A 416 -43.83 -0.07 10.33
N ASP A 417 -44.30 0.57 9.25
CA ASP A 417 -45.40 0.08 8.40
C ASP A 417 -44.94 -0.68 7.14
N GLY A 418 -43.63 -0.81 6.94
CA GLY A 418 -43.04 -1.46 5.77
C GLY A 418 -42.96 -0.56 4.53
N SER A 419 -43.18 0.75 4.65
CA SER A 419 -42.87 1.71 3.58
C SER A 419 -41.46 2.30 3.73
N ASP A 420 -40.82 2.63 2.61
CA ASP A 420 -39.43 3.11 2.59
C ASP A 420 -39.26 4.46 3.29
N ASN A 421 -38.10 4.63 3.92
CA ASN A 421 -37.71 5.86 4.59
C ASN A 421 -37.02 6.80 3.62
N MET A 422 -37.31 8.09 3.73
CA MET A 422 -36.59 9.14 3.00
C MET A 422 -35.57 9.80 3.92
N LEU A 423 -34.29 9.63 3.64
CA LEU A 423 -33.20 10.43 4.21
C LEU A 423 -32.96 11.63 3.29
N GLU A 424 -33.07 12.85 3.83
CA GLU A 424 -32.61 14.07 3.16
C GLU A 424 -31.41 14.64 3.95
N VAL A 425 -30.31 15.01 3.28
CA VAL A 425 -29.15 15.64 3.94
C VAL A 425 -28.80 16.95 3.24
N LEU A 426 -28.64 18.01 4.02
CA LEU A 426 -28.07 19.29 3.58
C LEU A 426 -26.63 19.37 4.10
N VAL A 427 -25.68 19.55 3.20
CA VAL A 427 -24.25 19.75 3.51
C VAL A 427 -23.81 21.10 2.95
N ALA A 428 -23.17 21.95 3.75
CA ALA A 428 -22.65 23.25 3.33
C ALA A 428 -21.11 23.27 3.33
N LYS A 429 -20.50 23.78 2.25
CA LYS A 429 -19.03 23.78 2.05
C LYS A 429 -18.32 24.70 3.05
N GLU A 430 -18.88 25.88 3.30
CA GLU A 430 -18.54 26.75 4.43
C GLU A 430 -19.52 26.53 5.59
N SER A 431 -18.98 26.51 6.81
CA SER A 431 -19.74 26.41 8.07
C SER A 431 -20.50 27.71 8.36
N GLU A 432 -21.60 27.65 9.13
CA GLU A 432 -22.17 28.85 9.74
C GLU A 432 -21.29 29.41 10.87
N ASP A 433 -20.36 28.62 11.41
CA ASP A 433 -19.37 29.07 12.41
C ASP A 433 -18.09 29.60 11.73
N PRO A 434 -17.69 30.87 11.95
CA PRO A 434 -16.46 31.39 11.37
C PRO A 434 -15.18 30.66 11.80
N SER A 435 -15.14 30.07 13.01
CA SER A 435 -13.93 29.43 13.53
C SER A 435 -13.61 28.12 12.82
N VAL A 436 -14.64 27.32 12.49
CA VAL A 436 -14.52 26.11 11.66
C VAL A 436 -14.02 26.44 10.26
N ASN A 437 -14.46 27.57 9.69
CA ASN A 437 -14.02 28.00 8.36
C ASN A 437 -12.54 28.39 8.31
N GLU A 438 -12.04 29.16 9.28
CA GLU A 438 -10.61 29.52 9.28
C GLU A 438 -9.72 28.31 9.66
N ALA A 439 -10.18 27.44 10.57
CA ALA A 439 -9.47 26.20 10.95
C ALA A 439 -9.31 25.19 9.80
N GLU A 440 -10.36 24.94 9.00
CA GLU A 440 -10.38 23.86 7.98
C GLU A 440 -10.41 24.32 6.52
N ARG A 441 -10.92 25.53 6.24
CA ARG A 441 -11.28 25.98 4.88
C ARG A 441 -10.38 27.11 4.36
N ARG A 442 -9.25 27.35 5.04
CA ARG A 442 -8.17 28.29 4.67
C ARG A 442 -6.76 27.69 4.75
N ALA A 443 -6.66 26.40 5.06
CA ALA A 443 -5.41 25.65 5.20
C ALA A 443 -4.67 25.43 3.87
N ASP A 444 -3.42 24.99 3.94
CA ASP A 444 -2.57 24.66 2.77
C ASP A 444 -2.98 23.30 2.16
N TYR A 445 -4.20 23.22 1.62
CA TYR A 445 -4.69 22.09 0.83
C TYR A 445 -5.95 22.44 0.00
N TRP A 446 -6.39 21.51 -0.86
CA TRP A 446 -7.64 21.59 -1.63
C TRP A 446 -8.88 21.63 -0.72
N VAL A 447 -9.80 22.55 -1.01
CA VAL A 447 -11.05 22.73 -0.26
C VAL A 447 -12.21 22.12 -1.04
N PHE A 448 -12.74 21.02 -0.49
CA PHE A 448 -13.82 20.23 -1.08
C PHE A 448 -15.14 20.35 -0.29
N GLY A 449 -16.24 19.88 -0.87
CA GLY A 449 -17.52 19.67 -0.18
C GLY A 449 -18.12 18.29 -0.46
N GLY A 450 -18.86 17.75 0.50
CA GLY A 450 -19.68 16.54 0.32
C GLY A 450 -19.60 15.52 1.46
N ILE A 451 -20.39 14.45 1.31
CA ILE A 451 -20.40 13.28 2.18
C ILE A 451 -19.28 12.34 1.72
N PHE A 452 -18.05 12.59 2.21
CA PHE A 452 -16.82 11.98 1.69
C PHE A 452 -16.40 10.68 2.38
N ARG A 453 -17.05 10.35 3.51
CA ARG A 453 -16.95 9.09 4.24
C ARG A 453 -18.34 8.45 4.41
N PRO A 454 -18.43 7.15 4.73
CA PRO A 454 -19.69 6.40 4.67
C PRO A 454 -20.81 6.93 5.58
N VAL A 455 -22.04 6.52 5.25
CA VAL A 455 -23.27 6.74 6.04
C VAL A 455 -23.96 5.40 6.26
N TRP A 456 -24.21 5.04 7.52
CA TRP A 456 -24.81 3.76 7.89
C TRP A 456 -25.80 3.89 9.05
N LEU A 457 -26.58 2.84 9.25
CA LEU A 457 -27.41 2.63 10.42
C LEU A 457 -26.71 1.65 11.37
N GLU A 458 -26.60 2.01 12.65
CA GLU A 458 -26.21 1.10 13.73
C GLU A 458 -27.43 0.66 14.51
N THR A 459 -27.79 -0.62 14.42
CA THR A 459 -28.91 -1.21 15.15
C THR A 459 -28.40 -2.02 16.34
N VAL A 460 -28.73 -1.60 17.55
CA VAL A 460 -28.28 -2.18 18.84
C VAL A 460 -29.47 -2.65 19.68
N PRO A 461 -29.26 -3.50 20.71
CA PRO A 461 -30.28 -3.76 21.72
C PRO A 461 -30.63 -2.49 22.52
N ALA A 462 -31.79 -2.47 23.20
CA ALA A 462 -32.21 -1.32 24.03
C ALA A 462 -31.22 -0.96 25.18
N GLU A 463 -30.48 -1.96 25.67
CA GLU A 463 -29.38 -1.87 26.63
C GLU A 463 -28.11 -2.44 25.98
N PHE A 464 -27.08 -1.61 25.81
CA PHE A 464 -25.90 -1.95 25.01
C PHE A 464 -24.61 -1.28 25.52
N ILE A 465 -23.46 -1.79 25.05
CA ILE A 465 -22.14 -1.16 25.23
C ILE A 465 -21.99 -0.09 24.16
N GLU A 466 -21.92 1.17 24.56
CA GLU A 466 -21.92 2.32 23.65
C GLU A 466 -20.55 2.59 23.02
N ASN A 467 -19.49 2.36 23.80
CA ASN A 467 -18.07 2.37 23.44
C ASN A 467 -17.25 1.82 24.63
N VAL A 468 -15.96 1.59 24.43
CA VAL A 468 -15.01 1.31 25.51
C VAL A 468 -13.75 2.15 25.37
N ALA A 469 -13.03 2.37 26.46
CA ALA A 469 -11.66 2.89 26.47
C ALA A 469 -10.72 1.80 26.98
N ILE A 470 -9.62 1.52 26.27
CA ILE A 470 -8.65 0.49 26.67
C ILE A 470 -7.30 1.11 27.03
N ASP A 471 -6.75 0.64 28.14
CA ASP A 471 -5.36 0.85 28.57
C ASP A 471 -4.68 -0.51 28.75
N ALA A 472 -3.66 -0.79 27.95
CA ALA A 472 -3.02 -2.10 27.86
C ALA A 472 -1.49 -1.93 27.85
N GLN A 473 -0.86 -2.11 29.00
CA GLN A 473 0.54 -1.74 29.24
C GLN A 473 1.53 -2.85 28.88
N ALA A 474 2.78 -2.50 28.62
CA ALA A 474 3.83 -3.44 28.18
C ALA A 474 4.21 -4.51 29.23
N ASP A 475 3.81 -4.33 30.49
CA ASP A 475 3.99 -5.33 31.56
C ASP A 475 2.90 -6.42 31.58
N GLY A 476 1.85 -6.26 30.78
CA GLY A 476 0.71 -7.17 30.67
C GLY A 476 -0.50 -6.77 31.52
N SER A 477 -0.46 -5.64 32.24
CA SER A 477 -1.64 -5.10 32.91
C SER A 477 -2.64 -4.52 31.88
N PHE A 478 -3.92 -4.84 32.06
CA PHE A 478 -5.02 -4.39 31.22
C PHE A 478 -6.11 -3.73 32.07
N ARG A 479 -6.56 -2.55 31.65
CA ARG A 479 -7.69 -1.80 32.22
C ARG A 479 -8.62 -1.38 31.09
N ALA A 480 -9.92 -1.38 31.34
CA ALA A 480 -10.88 -0.80 30.42
C ALA A 480 -12.05 -0.13 31.13
N GLU A 481 -12.51 0.97 30.56
CA GLU A 481 -13.78 1.61 30.88
C GLU A 481 -14.83 1.18 29.86
N VAL A 482 -15.93 0.59 30.32
CA VAL A 482 -17.02 0.09 29.47
C VAL A 482 -18.25 0.97 29.69
N PHE A 483 -18.61 1.75 28.68
CA PHE A 483 -19.72 2.70 28.76
C PHE A 483 -21.03 2.01 28.37
N VAL A 484 -21.90 1.74 29.35
CA VAL A 484 -23.17 1.04 29.15
C VAL A 484 -24.32 2.04 29.04
N ASN A 485 -25.08 1.96 27.95
CA ASN A 485 -26.22 2.83 27.66
C ASN A 485 -27.53 2.01 27.69
N ALA A 486 -28.46 2.42 28.54
CA ALA A 486 -29.78 1.82 28.70
C ALA A 486 -30.83 2.93 28.91
N GLU A 487 -32.02 2.78 28.34
CA GLU A 487 -33.08 3.81 28.46
C GLU A 487 -33.74 3.80 29.86
N GLU A 488 -34.06 2.62 30.41
CA GLU A 488 -34.50 2.43 31.79
C GLU A 488 -33.32 2.13 32.74
N ALA A 489 -33.53 1.41 33.84
CA ALA A 489 -32.44 0.86 34.65
C ALA A 489 -31.82 -0.36 33.93
N PRO A 490 -30.52 -0.65 34.12
CA PRO A 490 -29.90 -1.83 33.52
C PRO A 490 -30.57 -3.12 33.97
N THR A 491 -30.81 -4.02 33.03
CA THR A 491 -31.17 -5.41 33.26
C THR A 491 -29.95 -6.33 33.26
N ALA A 492 -28.80 -5.84 32.77
CA ALA A 492 -27.52 -6.50 32.92
C ALA A 492 -27.14 -6.66 34.40
N SER A 493 -26.59 -7.83 34.73
CA SER A 493 -25.98 -8.13 36.03
C SER A 493 -24.47 -7.92 36.03
N ALA A 494 -23.80 -8.07 34.89
CA ALA A 494 -22.35 -7.94 34.78
C ALA A 494 -21.88 -7.55 33.36
N VAL A 495 -20.65 -7.06 33.27
CA VAL A 495 -19.83 -7.08 32.04
C VAL A 495 -18.77 -8.16 32.19
N MET A 496 -18.62 -9.03 31.18
CA MET A 496 -17.54 -10.01 31.07
C MET A 496 -16.51 -9.56 30.03
N LEU A 497 -15.24 -9.76 30.32
CA LEU A 497 -14.11 -9.56 29.42
C LEU A 497 -13.49 -10.91 29.03
N GLU A 498 -13.21 -11.10 27.74
CA GLU A 498 -12.38 -12.17 27.19
C GLU A 498 -11.28 -11.53 26.33
N ILE A 499 -10.02 -11.61 26.75
CA ILE A 499 -8.86 -11.19 25.93
C ILE A 499 -8.39 -12.41 25.13
N VAL A 500 -8.24 -12.23 23.83
CA VAL A 500 -7.87 -13.25 22.85
C VAL A 500 -6.62 -12.77 22.09
N ASP A 501 -5.68 -13.66 21.80
CA ASP A 501 -4.48 -13.33 21.02
C ASP A 501 -4.66 -13.56 19.50
N ASP A 502 -3.64 -13.20 18.71
CA ASP A 502 -3.63 -13.38 17.24
C ASP A 502 -3.74 -14.86 16.76
N HIS A 503 -3.64 -15.85 17.66
CA HIS A 503 -3.90 -17.26 17.36
C HIS A 503 -5.34 -17.70 17.68
N GLY A 504 -6.16 -16.81 18.25
CA GLY A 504 -7.52 -17.11 18.68
C GLY A 504 -7.60 -17.86 20.01
N GLU A 505 -6.53 -17.85 20.82
CA GLU A 505 -6.52 -18.43 22.17
C GLU A 505 -6.85 -17.35 23.22
N SER A 506 -7.71 -17.69 24.19
CA SER A 506 -8.04 -16.76 25.28
C SER A 506 -6.92 -16.75 26.30
N VAL A 507 -6.31 -15.58 26.50
CA VAL A 507 -5.15 -15.37 27.38
C VAL A 507 -5.50 -14.81 28.75
N ALA A 508 -6.66 -14.14 28.87
CA ALA A 508 -7.25 -13.73 30.14
C ALA A 508 -8.77 -13.56 30.04
N THR A 509 -9.45 -13.67 31.19
CA THR A 509 -10.87 -13.37 31.35
C THR A 509 -11.11 -12.62 32.67
N ALA A 510 -12.07 -11.71 32.68
CA ALA A 510 -12.49 -10.98 33.87
C ALA A 510 -14.01 -10.73 33.86
N ALA A 511 -14.57 -10.27 34.98
CA ALA A 511 -15.95 -9.81 35.05
C ALA A 511 -16.11 -8.72 36.13
N SER A 512 -17.01 -7.78 35.87
CA SER A 512 -17.39 -6.69 36.79
C SER A 512 -18.91 -6.59 36.90
N ASP A 513 -19.43 -6.47 38.12
CA ASP A 513 -20.88 -6.33 38.37
C ASP A 513 -21.43 -5.00 37.79
N VAL A 514 -22.61 -5.05 37.18
CA VAL A 514 -23.34 -3.84 36.74
C VAL A 514 -24.26 -3.39 37.88
N THR A 515 -23.83 -2.38 38.62
CA THR A 515 -24.65 -1.75 39.68
C THR A 515 -25.47 -0.60 39.11
N ALA A 516 -26.77 -0.55 39.41
CA ALA A 516 -27.66 0.50 38.90
C ALA A 516 -27.22 1.91 39.35
N GLY A 517 -26.70 2.70 38.41
CA GLY A 517 -26.30 4.09 38.61
C GLY A 517 -27.41 5.11 38.35
N ALA A 518 -27.14 6.38 38.67
CA ALA A 518 -28.03 7.51 38.36
C ALA A 518 -27.57 8.33 37.13
N GLU A 519 -26.33 8.14 36.70
CA GLU A 519 -25.69 8.83 35.57
C GLU A 519 -25.76 7.94 34.31
N LYS A 520 -25.82 8.55 33.12
CA LYS A 520 -25.98 7.86 31.84
C LYS A 520 -25.10 8.52 30.76
N PRO A 521 -24.34 7.74 29.96
CA PRO A 521 -24.09 6.30 30.09
C PRO A 521 -23.39 5.95 31.41
N MET A 522 -23.46 4.70 31.83
CA MET A 522 -22.83 4.19 33.06
C MET A 522 -21.44 3.65 32.74
N THR A 523 -20.40 4.17 33.38
CA THR A 523 -19.03 3.66 33.21
C THR A 523 -18.76 2.46 34.14
N ILE A 524 -18.52 1.29 33.57
CA ILE A 524 -18.16 0.07 34.29
C ILE A 524 -16.65 -0.16 34.14
N GLN A 525 -15.94 -0.22 35.26
CA GLN A 525 -14.49 -0.48 35.30
C GLN A 525 -14.23 -1.98 35.26
N ILE A 526 -13.31 -2.44 34.40
CA ILE A 526 -12.85 -3.83 34.36
C ILE A 526 -11.33 -3.90 34.13
N SER A 527 -10.68 -4.93 34.69
CA SER A 527 -9.23 -5.12 34.58
C SER A 527 -8.84 -6.60 34.57
N ALA A 528 -7.66 -6.87 34.02
CA ALA A 528 -7.06 -8.20 33.95
C ALA A 528 -5.52 -8.10 33.89
N ASP A 529 -4.83 -9.18 34.26
CA ASP A 529 -3.39 -9.32 34.09
C ASP A 529 -3.11 -10.44 33.07
N VAL A 530 -2.35 -10.15 32.01
CA VAL A 530 -1.93 -11.13 31.00
C VAL A 530 -0.45 -11.47 31.20
N ALA A 531 -0.17 -12.72 31.57
CA ALA A 531 1.20 -13.17 31.79
C ALA A 531 1.98 -13.30 30.47
N SER A 532 3.15 -12.66 30.39
CA SER A 532 4.08 -12.78 29.24
C SER A 532 3.48 -12.35 27.89
N VAL A 533 2.88 -11.16 27.85
CA VAL A 533 2.41 -10.53 26.60
C VAL A 533 3.50 -10.43 25.53
N ARG A 534 3.07 -10.46 24.25
CA ARG A 534 3.86 -10.03 23.11
C ARG A 534 3.62 -8.52 22.95
N PRO A 535 4.56 -7.62 23.30
CA PRO A 535 4.30 -6.19 23.29
C PRO A 535 4.29 -5.64 21.87
N TRP A 536 3.41 -4.66 21.62
CA TRP A 536 3.28 -4.01 20.32
C TRP A 536 4.38 -2.96 20.11
N THR A 537 4.98 -2.94 18.92
CA THR A 537 5.91 -1.89 18.45
C THR A 537 5.78 -1.69 16.94
N ALA A 538 6.35 -0.60 16.40
CA ALA A 538 6.44 -0.36 14.95
C ALA A 538 7.38 -1.33 14.19
N GLU A 539 8.03 -2.24 14.90
CA GLU A 539 8.76 -3.39 14.34
C GLU A 539 7.94 -4.67 14.48
N THR A 540 7.45 -4.95 15.68
CA THR A 540 6.71 -6.15 16.08
C THR A 540 5.25 -5.83 16.47
N PRO A 541 4.35 -5.59 15.50
CA PRO A 541 2.96 -5.22 15.75
C PRO A 541 2.11 -6.41 16.25
N SER A 542 2.34 -6.84 17.49
CA SER A 542 1.57 -7.92 18.14
C SER A 542 0.22 -7.39 18.60
N LEU A 543 -0.88 -7.96 18.08
CA LEU A 543 -2.24 -7.51 18.34
C LEU A 543 -3.06 -8.58 19.07
N TYR A 544 -4.03 -8.09 19.84
CA TYR A 544 -4.97 -8.85 20.65
C TYR A 544 -6.39 -8.31 20.41
N THR A 545 -7.39 -9.10 20.76
CA THR A 545 -8.81 -8.70 20.71
C THR A 545 -9.42 -8.77 22.11
N ALA A 546 -9.94 -7.64 22.60
CA ALA A 546 -10.69 -7.57 23.85
C ALA A 546 -12.19 -7.67 23.53
N ARG A 547 -12.84 -8.74 23.98
CA ARG A 547 -14.28 -8.95 23.79
C ARG A 547 -15.03 -8.60 25.07
N PHE A 548 -16.03 -7.75 24.97
CA PHE A 548 -16.85 -7.30 26.09
C PHE A 548 -18.28 -7.80 25.91
N ARG A 549 -18.80 -8.55 26.89
CA ARG A 549 -20.17 -9.07 26.90
C ARG A 549 -20.95 -8.48 28.06
N LEU A 550 -21.99 -7.73 27.75
CA LEU A 550 -22.98 -7.27 28.71
C LEU A 550 -23.97 -8.42 28.94
N VAL A 551 -24.05 -8.94 30.17
CA VAL A 551 -24.81 -10.16 30.49
C VAL A 551 -25.86 -9.94 31.57
N SER A 552 -27.03 -10.55 31.40
CA SER A 552 -28.07 -10.69 32.42
C SER A 552 -28.24 -12.16 32.76
N HIS A 553 -27.80 -12.55 33.96
CA HIS A 553 -27.59 -13.96 34.32
C HIS A 553 -26.74 -14.67 33.25
N ASP A 554 -27.21 -15.82 32.73
CA ASP A 554 -26.53 -16.60 31.68
C ASP A 554 -26.81 -16.08 30.25
N THR A 555 -27.51 -14.95 30.08
CA THR A 555 -27.89 -14.39 28.77
C THR A 555 -26.97 -13.24 28.37
N VAL A 556 -26.32 -13.32 27.21
CA VAL A 556 -25.64 -12.16 26.60
C VAL A 556 -26.69 -11.21 26.01
N LEU A 557 -26.74 -9.98 26.52
CA LEU A 557 -27.59 -8.90 25.98
C LEU A 557 -26.90 -8.23 24.79
N HIS A 558 -25.62 -7.88 24.95
CA HIS A 558 -24.81 -7.23 23.91
C HIS A 558 -23.35 -7.70 23.97
N GLU A 559 -22.72 -7.87 22.80
CA GLU A 559 -21.29 -8.15 22.64
C GLU A 559 -20.64 -7.06 21.76
N SER A 560 -19.58 -6.44 22.28
CA SER A 560 -18.64 -5.58 21.52
C SER A 560 -17.24 -6.21 21.50
N SER A 561 -16.37 -5.76 20.60
CA SER A 561 -14.99 -6.25 20.51
C SER A 561 -14.06 -5.21 19.90
N GLU A 562 -12.94 -4.95 20.58
CA GLU A 562 -11.88 -4.03 20.13
C GLU A 562 -10.62 -4.80 19.76
N ARG A 563 -9.86 -4.31 18.78
CA ARG A 563 -8.47 -4.69 18.55
C ARG A 563 -7.56 -3.75 19.34
N PHE A 564 -6.49 -4.28 19.94
CA PHE A 564 -5.52 -3.48 20.69
C PHE A 564 -4.14 -4.15 20.72
N GLY A 565 -3.13 -3.46 21.25
CA GLY A 565 -1.79 -4.01 21.45
C GLY A 565 -1.21 -3.57 22.80
N PHE A 566 -0.56 -4.47 23.53
CA PHE A 566 0.07 -4.16 24.81
C PHE A 566 1.32 -3.31 24.62
N ARG A 567 1.29 -2.03 25.01
CA ARG A 567 2.43 -1.11 24.90
C ARG A 567 2.37 -0.01 25.96
N THR A 568 3.54 0.47 26.37
CA THR A 568 3.70 1.63 27.26
C THR A 568 4.42 2.74 26.50
N ILE A 569 3.98 3.98 26.63
CA ILE A 569 4.67 5.16 26.09
C ILE A 569 5.01 6.16 27.18
N GLU A 570 6.21 6.76 27.10
CA GLU A 570 6.66 7.83 27.99
C GLU A 570 7.42 8.90 27.20
N VAL A 571 7.15 10.18 27.49
CA VAL A 571 8.03 11.29 27.10
C VAL A 571 8.86 11.69 28.31
N ARG A 572 10.17 11.45 28.24
CA ARG A 572 11.11 11.80 29.32
C ARG A 572 11.89 13.04 28.91
N GLN A 573 11.51 14.19 29.48
CA GLN A 573 12.08 15.48 29.12
C GLN A 573 13.61 15.48 29.32
N GLY A 574 14.35 15.79 28.24
CA GLY A 574 15.82 15.79 28.23
C GLY A 574 16.48 14.41 28.13
N ASP A 575 15.72 13.35 27.81
CA ASP A 575 16.22 11.98 27.62
C ASP A 575 15.71 11.38 26.29
N GLY A 576 14.38 11.34 26.09
CA GLY A 576 13.79 10.93 24.81
C GLY A 576 12.33 10.52 24.87
N ILE A 577 11.84 10.00 23.74
CA ILE A 577 10.55 9.30 23.63
C ILE A 577 10.83 7.81 23.81
N PHE A 578 10.06 7.15 24.67
CA PHE A 578 10.22 5.74 25.01
C PHE A 578 8.96 4.96 24.67
N VAL A 579 9.13 3.79 24.05
CA VAL A 579 8.09 2.77 23.90
C VAL A 579 8.59 1.49 24.57
N ASN A 580 7.76 0.91 25.44
CA ASN A 580 8.06 -0.32 26.19
C ASN A 580 9.39 -0.24 26.96
N GLY A 581 9.70 0.94 27.51
CA GLY A 581 10.95 1.24 28.23
C GLY A 581 12.20 1.44 27.37
N ARG A 582 12.10 1.33 26.03
CA ARG A 582 13.19 1.54 25.07
C ARG A 582 13.06 2.91 24.40
N ARG A 583 14.15 3.69 24.35
CA ARG A 583 14.19 4.96 23.59
C ARG A 583 14.06 4.63 22.10
N ILE A 584 13.12 5.28 21.42
CA ILE A 584 12.89 5.11 19.98
C ILE A 584 13.39 6.32 19.18
N THR A 585 13.50 6.18 17.86
CA THR A 585 13.76 7.31 16.94
C THR A 585 12.72 7.36 15.84
N LEU A 586 11.98 8.46 15.73
CA LEU A 586 10.86 8.61 14.79
C LEU A 586 11.37 8.96 13.38
N LYS A 587 11.32 7.95 12.49
CA LYS A 587 11.55 8.02 11.05
C LYS A 587 10.21 8.34 10.39
N GLY A 588 9.85 9.62 10.38
CA GLY A 588 8.50 10.11 10.07
C GLY A 588 8.33 10.73 8.68
N VAL A 589 7.08 10.71 8.22
CA VAL A 589 6.55 11.44 7.05
C VAL A 589 5.15 11.96 7.40
N ASN A 590 4.77 13.13 6.89
CA ASN A 590 3.40 13.67 6.98
C ASN A 590 2.52 13.08 5.87
N ARG A 591 1.25 12.78 6.16
CA ARG A 591 0.29 12.22 5.21
C ARG A 591 -1.01 13.03 5.20
N HIS A 592 -1.42 13.45 4.01
CA HIS A 592 -2.82 13.78 3.69
C HIS A 592 -3.52 12.55 3.06
N SER A 593 -4.75 12.24 3.48
CA SER A 593 -5.64 11.33 2.72
C SER A 593 -5.98 11.96 1.36
N PHE A 594 -5.40 11.44 0.26
CA PHE A 594 -5.59 12.00 -1.09
C PHE A 594 -5.39 10.97 -2.23
N ARG A 595 -6.19 11.10 -3.30
CA ARG A 595 -5.96 10.53 -4.65
C ARG A 595 -6.47 11.49 -5.74
N PRO A 596 -5.93 11.46 -6.97
CA PRO A 596 -6.26 12.45 -8.02
C PRO A 596 -7.69 12.38 -8.51
N GLU A 597 -8.27 11.18 -8.58
CA GLU A 597 -9.63 10.94 -9.09
C GLU A 597 -10.74 11.21 -8.06
N SER A 598 -10.45 11.06 -6.76
CA SER A 598 -11.46 11.09 -5.68
C SER A 598 -11.20 12.14 -4.59
N GLY A 599 -10.07 12.87 -4.64
CA GLY A 599 -9.68 13.82 -3.61
C GLY A 599 -9.44 13.10 -2.28
N ARG A 600 -10.11 13.54 -1.20
CA ARG A 600 -10.00 12.92 0.13
C ARG A 600 -10.91 11.71 0.35
N ALA A 601 -11.79 11.34 -0.60
CA ALA A 601 -12.62 10.15 -0.48
C ALA A 601 -11.80 8.92 -0.90
N LEU A 602 -11.39 8.09 0.07
CA LEU A 602 -10.51 6.94 -0.16
C LEU A 602 -11.22 5.59 0.04
N SER A 603 -10.65 4.54 -0.54
CA SER A 603 -11.00 3.15 -0.24
C SER A 603 -10.21 2.58 0.95
N VAL A 604 -10.63 1.43 1.47
CA VAL A 604 -9.86 0.67 2.47
C VAL A 604 -8.47 0.30 1.91
N ASP A 605 -8.44 -0.20 0.67
CA ASP A 605 -7.20 -0.59 -0.03
C ASP A 605 -6.24 0.59 -0.20
N GLN A 606 -6.74 1.78 -0.55
CA GLN A 606 -5.91 2.99 -0.71
C GLN A 606 -5.30 3.45 0.62
N ASN A 607 -6.02 3.33 1.73
CA ASN A 607 -5.46 3.63 3.05
C ASN A 607 -4.39 2.60 3.47
N ARG A 608 -4.55 1.32 3.10
CA ARG A 608 -3.52 0.30 3.30
C ARG A 608 -2.30 0.54 2.42
N GLU A 609 -2.49 0.88 1.16
CA GLU A 609 -1.42 1.21 0.20
C GLU A 609 -0.49 2.29 0.75
N ASP A 610 -1.05 3.38 1.29
CA ASP A 610 -0.27 4.48 1.90
C ASP A 610 0.58 4.00 3.07
N ALA A 611 0.03 3.12 3.93
CA ALA A 611 0.72 2.57 5.08
C ALA A 611 1.81 1.56 4.68
N GLU A 612 1.59 0.75 3.64
CA GLU A 612 2.59 -0.17 3.08
C GLU A 612 3.73 0.59 2.41
N LEU A 613 3.43 1.67 1.67
CA LEU A 613 4.41 2.56 1.05
C LEU A 613 5.31 3.24 2.10
N LEU A 614 4.74 3.66 3.24
CA LEU A 614 5.49 4.16 4.39
C LEU A 614 6.41 3.08 5.00
N LYS A 615 5.99 1.81 5.07
CA LYS A 615 6.89 0.72 5.50
C LYS A 615 8.00 0.47 4.48
N GLU A 616 7.74 0.56 3.18
CA GLU A 616 8.78 0.40 2.15
C GLU A 616 9.85 1.50 2.22
N LEU A 617 9.46 2.74 2.54
CA LEU A 617 10.37 3.87 2.84
C LEU A 617 11.24 3.66 4.11
N ASN A 618 11.19 2.50 4.76
CA ASN A 618 11.79 2.22 6.06
C ASN A 618 11.29 3.14 7.20
N CYS A 619 10.11 3.77 7.04
CA CYS A 619 9.52 4.60 8.09
C CYS A 619 8.98 3.74 9.25
N ASN A 620 9.01 4.32 10.45
CA ASN A 620 8.34 3.77 11.63
C ASN A 620 7.26 4.71 12.19
N ALA A 621 7.10 5.92 11.62
CA ALA A 621 6.14 6.90 12.10
C ALA A 621 5.43 7.66 10.96
N VAL A 622 4.24 8.19 11.26
CA VAL A 622 3.44 9.04 10.36
C VAL A 622 2.69 10.11 11.17
N ARG A 623 2.47 11.28 10.58
CA ARG A 623 1.59 12.33 11.10
C ARG A 623 0.42 12.54 10.15
N THR A 624 -0.81 12.58 10.67
CA THR A 624 -2.04 12.75 9.88
C THR A 624 -2.38 14.22 9.70
N SER A 625 -1.56 14.89 8.90
CA SER A 625 -1.77 16.29 8.52
C SER A 625 -3.15 16.47 7.88
N HIS A 626 -3.98 17.45 8.26
CA HIS A 626 -4.04 18.14 9.56
C HIS A 626 -5.45 17.90 10.11
N TYR A 627 -5.77 16.62 10.32
CA TYR A 627 -7.10 16.12 10.64
C TYR A 627 -7.05 14.61 10.96
N PRO A 628 -8.05 14.06 11.68
CA PRO A 628 -8.09 12.64 11.96
C PRO A 628 -8.24 11.79 10.68
N PRO A 629 -7.47 10.71 10.56
CA PRO A 629 -7.44 9.88 9.36
C PRO A 629 -8.73 9.06 9.22
N ASP A 630 -8.82 8.38 8.09
CA ASP A 630 -9.81 7.34 7.85
C ASP A 630 -9.47 6.12 8.74
N PRO A 631 -10.44 5.49 9.46
CA PRO A 631 -10.13 4.42 10.42
C PRO A 631 -9.32 3.26 9.83
N ALA A 632 -9.55 2.91 8.56
CA ALA A 632 -8.79 1.91 7.82
C ALA A 632 -7.26 2.19 7.76
N PHE A 633 -6.85 3.47 7.85
CA PHE A 633 -5.44 3.83 7.95
C PHE A 633 -4.84 3.54 9.34
N LEU A 634 -5.61 3.74 10.41
CA LEU A 634 -5.19 3.41 11.78
C LEU A 634 -5.16 1.90 11.99
N GLU A 635 -6.13 1.16 11.44
CA GLU A 635 -6.11 -0.31 11.38
C GLU A 635 -4.87 -0.84 10.63
N ALA A 636 -4.52 -0.24 9.49
CA ALA A 636 -3.29 -0.59 8.75
C ALA A 636 -2.02 -0.21 9.52
N ALA A 637 -2.00 0.93 10.23
CA ALA A 637 -0.89 1.37 11.08
C ALA A 637 -0.65 0.42 12.27
N ASP A 638 -1.73 -0.06 12.90
CA ASP A 638 -1.68 -1.06 13.96
C ASP A 638 -1.11 -2.41 13.47
N GLU A 639 -1.48 -2.84 12.25
CA GLU A 639 -1.07 -4.12 11.66
C GLU A 639 0.35 -4.12 11.09
N LEU A 640 0.75 -3.05 10.41
CA LEU A 640 2.03 -2.96 9.70
C LEU A 640 3.15 -2.41 10.59
N GLY A 641 2.79 -1.84 11.73
CA GLY A 641 3.68 -1.21 12.70
C GLY A 641 4.07 0.20 12.29
N LEU A 642 3.17 1.17 12.46
CA LEU A 642 3.47 2.60 12.36
C LEU A 642 3.07 3.32 13.65
N TYR A 643 3.95 4.20 14.13
CA TYR A 643 3.64 5.15 15.19
C TYR A 643 2.92 6.36 14.62
N VAL A 644 1.73 6.68 15.13
CA VAL A 644 0.87 7.75 14.61
C VAL A 644 0.88 8.96 15.55
N ILE A 645 1.06 10.15 14.98
CA ILE A 645 0.58 11.42 15.56
C ILE A 645 -0.78 11.69 14.93
N ASP A 646 -1.84 11.63 15.74
CA ASP A 646 -3.22 11.89 15.30
C ASP A 646 -3.63 13.32 15.71
N GLU A 647 -4.34 14.04 14.85
CA GLU A 647 -4.35 15.51 14.85
C GLU A 647 -5.75 16.12 14.70
N LEU A 648 -6.20 16.84 15.73
CA LEU A 648 -7.39 17.68 15.66
C LEU A 648 -7.17 18.78 14.60
N PRO A 649 -8.12 19.05 13.70
CA PRO A 649 -7.91 20.04 12.65
C PRO A 649 -7.76 21.47 13.17
N GLY A 650 -7.13 22.30 12.35
CA GLY A 650 -6.81 23.69 12.64
C GLY A 650 -5.46 24.04 12.06
N TRP A 651 -5.37 25.12 11.27
CA TRP A 651 -4.15 25.53 10.59
C TRP A 651 -4.02 27.05 10.66
N GLN A 652 -3.00 27.53 11.39
CA GLN A 652 -2.74 28.94 11.74
C GLN A 652 -3.84 29.64 12.57
N ASP A 653 -5.12 29.34 12.33
CA ASP A 653 -6.30 29.75 13.11
C ASP A 653 -7.00 28.50 13.70
N SER A 654 -7.66 28.65 14.86
CA SER A 654 -8.26 27.54 15.63
C SER A 654 -9.79 27.55 15.64
N TYR A 655 -10.38 26.38 15.96
CA TYR A 655 -11.75 26.33 16.43
C TYR A 655 -11.97 27.21 17.67
N SER A 656 -13.19 27.72 17.84
CA SER A 656 -13.68 28.19 19.13
C SER A 656 -13.98 27.00 20.04
N THR A 657 -13.93 27.18 21.36
CA THR A 657 -14.13 26.10 22.35
C THR A 657 -15.47 25.38 22.15
N ALA A 658 -16.54 26.13 21.84
CA ALA A 658 -17.87 25.58 21.57
C ALA A 658 -18.01 24.79 20.25
N ALA A 659 -17.03 24.88 19.34
CA ALA A 659 -16.94 24.04 18.15
C ALA A 659 -15.94 22.89 18.33
N GLY A 660 -14.85 23.11 19.07
CA GLY A 660 -13.77 22.14 19.25
C GLY A 660 -14.03 21.07 20.33
N GLU A 661 -14.70 21.38 21.44
CA GLU A 661 -15.00 20.42 22.52
C GLU A 661 -15.75 19.16 22.00
N PRO A 662 -16.78 19.28 21.13
CA PRO A 662 -17.37 18.12 20.46
C PRO A 662 -16.40 17.35 19.58
N LEU A 663 -15.58 18.04 18.78
CA LEU A 663 -14.68 17.41 17.80
C LEU A 663 -13.51 16.66 18.46
N VAL A 664 -12.95 17.18 19.56
CA VAL A 664 -11.96 16.44 20.37
C VAL A 664 -12.58 15.17 20.93
N ARG A 665 -13.81 15.25 21.45
CA ARG A 665 -14.53 14.07 21.95
C ARG A 665 -14.79 13.05 20.84
N GLU A 666 -15.28 13.48 19.68
CA GLU A 666 -15.60 12.61 18.55
C GLU A 666 -14.35 11.88 18.03
N MET A 667 -13.24 12.59 17.86
CA MET A 667 -11.95 12.01 17.48
C MET A 667 -11.41 11.03 18.53
N VAL A 668 -11.20 11.49 19.78
CA VAL A 668 -10.54 10.68 20.80
C VAL A 668 -11.38 9.47 21.19
N VAL A 669 -12.71 9.58 21.27
CA VAL A 669 -13.57 8.41 21.59
C VAL A 669 -13.57 7.37 20.47
N ARG A 670 -13.41 7.77 19.20
CA ARG A 670 -13.26 6.86 18.05
C ARG A 670 -11.90 6.15 18.08
N ASP A 671 -10.82 6.91 18.28
CA ASP A 671 -9.48 6.46 17.88
C ASP A 671 -8.58 5.97 19.04
N ARG A 672 -8.89 6.31 20.30
CA ARG A 672 -8.05 6.00 21.50
C ARG A 672 -7.68 4.53 21.74
N ASN A 673 -8.35 3.57 21.11
CA ASN A 673 -8.05 2.14 21.32
C ASN A 673 -6.86 1.67 20.42
N HIS A 674 -6.50 2.42 19.38
CA HIS A 674 -5.40 2.09 18.47
C HIS A 674 -4.01 2.16 19.16
N PRO A 675 -3.23 1.05 19.27
CA PRO A 675 -1.87 1.06 19.82
C PRO A 675 -0.86 1.84 18.97
N SER A 676 -1.14 2.08 17.69
CA SER A 676 -0.34 2.92 16.80
C SER A 676 -0.24 4.38 17.25
N ILE A 677 -1.32 4.97 17.76
CA ILE A 677 -1.34 6.38 18.20
C ILE A 677 -0.43 6.57 19.40
N ILE A 678 0.66 7.31 19.22
CA ILE A 678 1.65 7.64 20.26
C ILE A 678 1.50 9.07 20.79
N PHE A 679 0.93 9.96 20.00
CA PHE A 679 0.65 11.35 20.39
C PHE A 679 -0.72 11.76 19.86
N TRP A 680 -1.42 12.57 20.66
CA TRP A 680 -2.44 13.47 20.14
C TRP A 680 -1.79 14.79 19.73
N SER A 681 -2.37 15.48 18.77
CA SER A 681 -2.00 16.84 18.35
C SER A 681 -3.24 17.71 18.37
N ASN A 682 -3.14 18.86 19.04
CA ASN A 682 -4.14 19.93 18.99
C ASN A 682 -3.60 20.96 17.99
N GLY A 683 -4.12 20.96 16.75
CA GLY A 683 -3.87 21.96 15.70
C GLY A 683 -2.43 22.10 15.16
N ASN A 684 -2.33 22.72 13.98
CA ASN A 684 -1.08 23.00 13.26
C ASN A 684 -0.77 24.49 13.09
N GLU A 685 0.50 24.86 13.03
CA GLU A 685 1.01 26.20 12.72
C GLU A 685 0.47 27.32 13.64
N GLY A 686 0.05 26.96 14.86
CA GLY A 686 -0.60 27.86 15.82
C GLY A 686 -2.12 27.80 15.80
N GLY A 687 -2.74 26.94 14.99
CA GLY A 687 -4.18 26.76 14.83
C GLY A 687 -4.89 25.97 15.93
N TRP A 688 -4.40 26.03 17.17
CA TRP A 688 -4.90 25.25 18.31
C TRP A 688 -5.64 26.09 19.35
N ASN A 689 -6.56 25.48 20.10
CA ASN A 689 -7.21 26.15 21.22
C ASN A 689 -6.67 25.60 22.54
N ASP A 690 -6.05 26.46 23.35
CA ASP A 690 -5.45 26.05 24.62
C ASP A 690 -6.51 25.64 25.68
N GLU A 691 -7.76 26.06 25.52
CA GLU A 691 -8.88 25.64 26.37
C GLU A 691 -9.28 24.17 26.16
N LEU A 692 -8.91 23.57 25.01
CA LEU A 692 -9.22 22.17 24.66
C LEU A 692 -8.13 21.17 25.11
N ASN A 693 -7.02 21.63 25.68
CA ASN A 693 -5.87 20.74 25.96
C ASN A 693 -6.22 19.64 26.98
N ASP A 694 -7.03 19.95 27.99
CA ASP A 694 -7.43 18.99 29.03
C ASP A 694 -8.49 17.99 28.52
N ASP A 695 -9.26 18.33 27.47
CA ASP A 695 -10.31 17.49 26.89
C ASP A 695 -9.75 16.18 26.29
N PHE A 696 -8.52 16.20 25.77
CA PHE A 696 -7.87 14.98 25.25
C PHE A 696 -7.68 13.93 26.35
N ALA A 697 -7.19 14.35 27.52
CA ALA A 697 -6.99 13.48 28.67
C ALA A 697 -8.32 13.08 29.35
N GLN A 698 -9.39 13.87 29.18
CA GLN A 698 -10.73 13.49 29.63
C GLN A 698 -11.29 12.27 28.88
N TRP A 699 -10.92 12.08 27.61
CA TRP A 699 -11.47 11.00 26.77
C TRP A 699 -10.51 9.83 26.51
N ASP A 700 -9.20 9.99 26.77
CA ASP A 700 -8.18 8.93 26.62
C ASP A 700 -7.70 8.35 27.96
N LEU A 701 -8.13 7.11 28.27
CA LEU A 701 -7.73 6.35 29.47
C LEU A 701 -6.20 6.11 29.58
N GLN A 702 -5.46 6.17 28.46
CA GLN A 702 -4.01 5.97 28.46
C GLN A 702 -3.21 7.22 28.85
N ASP A 703 -3.85 8.39 28.96
CA ASP A 703 -3.18 9.69 29.22
C ASP A 703 -2.01 9.92 28.23
N ARG A 704 -2.26 9.68 26.93
CA ARG A 704 -1.24 9.83 25.87
C ARG A 704 -0.73 11.29 25.84
N PRO A 705 0.58 11.51 25.63
CA PRO A 705 1.12 12.86 25.54
C PRO A 705 0.47 13.67 24.40
N LEU A 706 0.09 14.91 24.70
CA LEU A 706 -0.43 15.89 23.75
C LEU A 706 0.72 16.72 23.15
N LEU A 707 0.59 17.08 21.87
CA LEU A 707 1.47 17.99 21.14
C LEU A 707 0.72 19.25 20.68
N HIS A 708 1.50 20.33 20.56
CA HIS A 708 1.17 21.48 19.71
C HIS A 708 2.14 21.46 18.53
N THR A 709 1.64 21.30 17.30
CA THR A 709 2.51 21.20 16.11
C THR A 709 2.84 22.59 15.58
N TYR A 710 3.98 23.13 16.04
CA TYR A 710 4.59 24.43 15.71
C TYR A 710 3.69 25.68 15.89
N PRO A 711 4.06 26.70 16.70
CA PRO A 711 3.29 27.95 16.90
C PRO A 711 3.18 28.89 15.67
N GLY A 712 3.47 28.40 14.48
CA GLY A 712 3.63 29.21 13.28
C GLY A 712 4.73 30.27 13.47
N PHE A 713 4.63 31.35 12.68
CA PHE A 713 5.54 32.49 12.81
C PHE A 713 5.07 33.53 13.85
N TRP A 714 3.94 33.30 14.53
CA TRP A 714 3.20 34.35 15.24
C TRP A 714 2.92 34.06 16.72
N ARG A 715 2.72 32.80 17.14
CA ARG A 715 2.21 32.46 18.49
C ARG A 715 3.28 32.30 19.57
N GLY A 716 4.57 32.14 19.20
CA GLY A 716 5.70 32.24 20.13
C GLY A 716 6.56 30.99 20.29
N GLU A 717 6.58 30.39 21.48
CA GLU A 717 7.53 29.32 21.85
C GLU A 717 7.19 28.00 21.16
N SER A 718 8.18 27.37 20.50
CA SER A 718 7.99 26.12 19.76
C SER A 718 8.08 24.85 20.61
N VAL A 719 7.91 24.95 21.93
CA VAL A 719 8.10 23.85 22.89
C VAL A 719 6.82 23.60 23.70
N PHE A 720 6.24 22.41 23.54
CA PHE A 720 5.11 21.93 24.35
C PHE A 720 5.42 20.50 24.84
N GLY A 721 4.97 20.12 26.05
CA GLY A 721 5.29 18.82 26.64
C GLY A 721 6.79 18.51 26.83
N GLY A 722 7.68 19.51 26.69
CA GLY A 722 9.14 19.30 26.65
C GLY A 722 9.69 18.87 25.28
N VAL A 723 8.87 18.89 24.23
CA VAL A 723 9.21 18.58 22.83
C VAL A 723 9.15 19.86 21.99
N ASN A 724 10.19 20.09 21.18
CA ASN A 724 10.33 21.19 20.24
C ASN A 724 9.89 20.74 18.84
N THR A 725 8.69 21.17 18.43
CA THR A 725 8.01 20.76 17.19
C THR A 725 8.32 21.67 15.99
N ARG A 726 9.32 22.57 16.10
CA ARG A 726 9.58 23.62 15.09
C ARG A 726 9.63 23.09 13.65
N HIS A 727 8.79 23.67 12.79
CA HIS A 727 8.77 23.39 11.35
C HIS A 727 9.93 24.05 10.60
N TYR A 728 10.35 23.37 9.53
CA TYR A 728 11.34 23.80 8.54
C TYR A 728 12.58 24.51 9.13
N PRO A 729 13.24 23.95 10.17
CA PRO A 729 14.48 24.51 10.66
C PRO A 729 15.53 24.36 9.56
N ASN A 730 16.21 25.46 9.19
CA ASN A 730 17.44 25.34 8.41
C ASN A 730 18.53 24.63 9.26
N PHE A 731 19.58 24.09 8.63
CA PHE A 731 20.53 23.21 9.34
C PHE A 731 21.15 23.90 10.58
N ASP A 732 21.41 25.19 10.44
CA ASP A 732 21.94 26.08 11.46
C ASP A 732 20.97 26.27 12.65
N GLN A 733 19.66 26.35 12.39
CA GLN A 733 18.61 26.37 13.43
C GLN A 733 18.48 25.00 14.11
N LEU A 734 18.51 23.91 13.34
CA LEU A 734 18.46 22.54 13.87
C LEU A 734 19.63 22.28 14.83
N GLN A 735 20.86 22.62 14.45
CA GLN A 735 22.05 22.51 15.31
C GLN A 735 21.88 23.28 16.63
N ARG A 736 21.32 24.50 16.59
CA ARG A 736 21.03 25.29 17.80
C ARG A 736 19.93 24.68 18.68
N MET A 737 18.92 24.03 18.08
CA MET A 737 17.88 23.31 18.81
C MET A 737 18.44 22.05 19.48
N LEU A 738 19.24 21.26 18.76
CA LEU A 738 19.88 20.03 19.24
C LEU A 738 20.94 20.25 20.32
N ALA A 739 21.48 21.47 20.42
CA ALA A 739 22.35 21.93 21.51
C ALA A 739 21.56 22.53 22.71
N GLY A 740 20.23 22.44 22.70
CA GLY A 740 19.33 22.89 23.75
C GLY A 740 19.16 21.90 24.90
N LYS A 741 18.00 21.96 25.56
CA LYS A 741 17.61 21.17 26.75
C LYS A 741 16.25 20.47 26.62
N ASP A 742 15.57 20.67 25.50
CA ASP A 742 14.24 20.16 25.19
C ASP A 742 14.37 19.22 24.00
N LEU A 743 13.52 18.19 23.91
CA LEU A 743 13.61 17.19 22.85
C LEU A 743 13.34 17.82 21.48
N VAL A 744 14.00 17.36 20.43
CA VAL A 744 13.91 17.95 19.09
C VAL A 744 13.25 16.96 18.14
N MET A 745 12.09 17.35 17.63
CA MET A 745 11.26 16.57 16.72
C MET A 745 10.53 17.50 15.74
N PRO A 746 11.19 17.95 14.65
CA PRO A 746 10.52 18.76 13.64
C PRO A 746 9.34 17.99 13.05
N THR A 747 8.12 18.47 13.28
CA THR A 747 6.89 17.82 12.77
C THR A 747 6.66 18.09 11.29
N GLU A 748 7.40 19.04 10.72
CA GLU A 748 7.60 19.20 9.27
C GLU A 748 9.05 19.64 9.01
N PHE A 749 9.80 18.92 8.18
CA PHE A 749 11.13 19.35 7.71
C PHE A 749 11.45 18.85 6.29
N LEU A 750 12.47 19.45 5.67
CA LEU A 750 12.95 19.15 4.30
C LEU A 750 11.81 18.99 3.27
N HIS A 751 10.99 20.03 3.16
CA HIS A 751 9.88 20.15 2.22
C HIS A 751 10.25 19.81 0.77
N GLY A 752 9.66 18.79 0.15
CA GLY A 752 10.08 18.21 -1.14
C GLY A 752 9.62 18.88 -2.44
N LEU A 753 9.48 20.22 -2.52
CA LEU A 753 8.89 20.87 -3.70
C LEU A 753 9.69 20.58 -4.98
N TYR A 754 9.05 19.98 -5.99
CA TYR A 754 9.68 19.58 -7.25
C TYR A 754 10.93 18.67 -7.06
N ASP A 755 10.92 17.82 -6.03
CA ASP A 755 12.03 16.98 -5.56
C ASP A 755 13.34 17.74 -5.26
N GLY A 756 13.16 18.95 -4.73
CA GLY A 756 14.13 19.66 -3.90
C GLY A 756 13.66 19.65 -2.45
N GLY A 757 14.37 18.89 -1.60
CA GLY A 757 13.95 18.51 -0.25
C GLY A 757 14.04 17.00 -0.10
N HIS A 758 13.32 16.44 0.88
CA HIS A 758 13.30 15.02 1.22
C HIS A 758 14.69 14.38 1.28
N GLY A 759 15.13 13.65 0.24
CA GLY A 759 16.45 13.04 0.21
C GLY A 759 17.60 14.06 0.11
N ALA A 760 17.34 15.25 -0.43
CA ALA A 760 18.31 16.33 -0.55
C ALA A 760 18.56 17.02 0.80
N GLY A 761 19.77 16.85 1.33
CA GLY A 761 20.19 17.36 2.64
C GLY A 761 19.81 16.47 3.83
N LEU A 762 18.97 15.44 3.66
CA LEU A 762 18.53 14.58 4.78
C LEU A 762 19.66 13.82 5.44
N ARG A 763 20.73 13.44 4.73
CA ARG A 763 21.88 12.77 5.36
C ARG A 763 22.47 13.64 6.49
N ASP A 764 22.76 14.91 6.21
CA ASP A 764 23.27 15.87 7.19
C ASP A 764 22.28 16.08 8.36
N TYR A 765 21.00 16.29 8.04
CA TYR A 765 19.94 16.47 9.05
C TYR A 765 19.77 15.24 9.95
N TRP A 766 19.77 14.05 9.37
CA TRP A 766 19.57 12.78 10.07
C TRP A 766 20.79 12.41 10.91
N ASP A 767 22.00 12.66 10.43
CA ASP A 767 23.23 12.54 11.23
C ASP A 767 23.20 13.51 12.43
N ALA A 768 22.78 14.76 12.23
CA ALA A 768 22.65 15.74 13.31
C ALA A 768 21.62 15.30 14.37
N ILE A 769 20.43 14.86 13.95
CA ILE A 769 19.36 14.41 14.84
C ILE A 769 19.80 13.15 15.60
N THR A 770 20.26 12.10 14.91
CA THR A 770 20.59 10.80 15.53
C THR A 770 21.86 10.85 16.39
N SER A 771 22.79 11.77 16.12
CA SER A 771 23.98 11.99 16.96
C SER A 771 23.72 12.82 18.24
N SER A 772 22.54 13.44 18.38
CA SER A 772 22.21 14.27 19.54
C SER A 772 21.33 13.52 20.55
N PRO A 773 21.61 13.60 21.87
CA PRO A 773 20.71 13.07 22.88
C PRO A 773 19.34 13.78 22.91
N MET A 774 19.25 15.01 22.38
CA MET A 774 17.97 15.73 22.26
C MET A 774 17.18 15.32 21.02
N GLY A 775 17.82 14.80 19.97
CA GLY A 775 17.13 14.40 18.75
C GLY A 775 16.34 13.11 18.94
N VAL A 776 15.04 13.15 18.66
CA VAL A 776 14.15 11.98 18.78
C VAL A 776 13.48 11.59 17.44
N GLY A 777 13.86 12.25 16.35
CA GLY A 777 13.36 11.99 15.00
C GLY A 777 12.85 13.26 14.31
N GLY A 778 11.97 13.09 13.34
CA GLY A 778 11.30 14.16 12.61
C GLY A 778 10.41 13.63 11.48
N PHE A 779 9.56 14.48 10.92
CA PHE A 779 8.57 14.11 9.90
C PHE A 779 8.76 14.93 8.62
N LEU A 780 9.06 14.25 7.50
CA LEU A 780 9.19 14.88 6.19
C LEU A 780 7.84 15.41 5.68
N TRP A 781 7.82 16.52 4.95
CA TRP A 781 6.61 17.06 4.29
C TRP A 781 6.71 16.93 2.76
N VAL A 782 5.89 16.14 2.06
CA VAL A 782 4.78 15.24 2.49
C VAL A 782 4.90 13.88 1.78
N LEU A 783 4.01 12.91 2.03
CA LEU A 783 4.05 11.59 1.39
C LEU A 783 3.87 11.66 -0.14
N ALA A 784 2.81 12.29 -0.64
CA ALA A 784 2.45 12.27 -2.06
C ALA A 784 1.99 13.65 -2.55
N ASP A 785 2.20 13.95 -3.84
CA ASP A 785 1.68 15.15 -4.50
C ASP A 785 0.14 15.20 -4.44
N GLU A 786 -0.44 16.27 -3.88
CA GLU A 786 -1.90 16.46 -3.86
C GLU A 786 -2.41 17.03 -5.20
N GLY A 787 -2.15 16.32 -6.30
CA GLY A 787 -2.58 16.71 -7.65
C GLY A 787 -3.98 16.20 -8.01
N VAL A 788 -4.95 17.09 -8.22
CA VAL A 788 -6.32 16.73 -8.65
C VAL A 788 -6.40 16.46 -10.15
N LEU A 789 -7.18 15.46 -10.57
CA LEU A 789 -7.50 15.21 -11.98
C LEU A 789 -8.52 16.25 -12.49
N ARG A 790 -8.19 16.93 -13.59
CA ARG A 790 -9.03 17.95 -14.25
C ARG A 790 -9.13 17.70 -15.76
N THR A 791 -10.14 18.29 -16.38
CA THR A 791 -10.30 18.37 -17.84
C THR A 791 -10.09 19.81 -18.30
N GLY A 792 -9.32 20.01 -19.37
CA GLY A 792 -9.04 21.32 -19.98
C GLY A 792 -10.14 21.83 -20.91
N ASP A 793 -9.99 23.07 -21.37
CA ASP A 793 -10.88 23.71 -22.36
C ASP A 793 -10.84 23.04 -23.75
N ASP A 794 -9.79 22.26 -24.02
CA ASP A 794 -9.61 21.41 -25.21
C ASP A 794 -10.29 20.03 -25.06
N GLY A 795 -10.67 19.63 -23.85
CA GLY A 795 -11.25 18.34 -23.52
C GLY A 795 -10.24 17.27 -23.07
N GLU A 796 -8.94 17.58 -23.03
CA GLU A 796 -7.91 16.66 -22.56
C GLU A 796 -7.83 16.64 -21.02
N SER A 797 -7.38 15.53 -20.45
CA SER A 797 -7.26 15.37 -18.98
C SER A 797 -5.84 15.63 -18.49
N PHE A 798 -5.70 16.36 -17.40
CA PHE A 798 -4.41 16.72 -16.79
C PHE A 798 -4.49 16.70 -15.26
N ILE A 799 -3.34 16.64 -14.59
CA ILE A 799 -3.24 16.78 -13.13
C ILE A 799 -2.91 18.24 -12.80
N ASP A 800 -3.64 18.83 -11.86
CA ASP A 800 -3.42 20.19 -11.35
C ASP A 800 -2.91 20.13 -9.90
N VAL A 801 -1.76 20.75 -9.67
CA VAL A 801 -1.04 20.81 -8.38
C VAL A 801 -1.08 22.21 -7.76
N ALA A 802 -2.04 23.06 -8.15
CA ALA A 802 -2.20 24.43 -7.65
C ALA A 802 -0.91 25.27 -7.77
N GLY A 803 -0.17 25.11 -8.86
CA GLY A 803 1.10 25.81 -9.10
C GLY A 803 2.28 25.16 -8.40
N ASN A 804 2.57 25.62 -7.18
CA ASN A 804 3.62 25.11 -6.29
C ASN A 804 3.15 24.94 -4.84
N LEU A 805 1.82 24.83 -4.65
CA LEU A 805 1.23 24.66 -3.32
C LEU A 805 1.09 23.17 -2.96
N ALA A 806 0.64 22.33 -3.90
CA ALA A 806 0.40 20.90 -3.69
C ALA A 806 1.48 19.88 -4.18
N PRO A 807 2.51 20.21 -5.00
CA PRO A 807 3.48 19.23 -5.48
C PRO A 807 4.68 19.09 -4.54
N ASP A 808 4.40 18.47 -3.40
CA ASP A 808 5.24 18.47 -2.20
C ASP A 808 5.71 17.03 -1.83
N GLY A 809 5.42 16.02 -2.65
CA GLY A 809 5.46 14.59 -2.29
C GLY A 809 6.79 13.86 -2.45
N LEU A 810 6.95 12.72 -1.75
CA LEU A 810 8.00 11.72 -2.02
C LEU A 810 7.69 10.86 -3.26
N VAL A 811 6.42 10.87 -3.66
CA VAL A 811 5.86 10.18 -4.81
C VAL A 811 4.85 11.10 -5.50
N GLY A 812 4.67 10.91 -6.81
CA GLY A 812 3.68 11.63 -7.60
C GLY A 812 2.22 11.31 -7.21
N PRO A 813 1.24 11.96 -7.88
CA PRO A 813 -0.16 11.89 -7.50
C PRO A 813 -0.77 10.48 -7.54
N ARG A 814 -0.22 9.54 -8.32
CA ARG A 814 -0.59 8.11 -8.32
C ARG A 814 0.55 7.23 -7.82
N HIS A 815 1.29 7.73 -6.83
CA HIS A 815 2.44 7.07 -6.21
C HIS A 815 3.62 6.74 -7.14
N GLU A 816 3.76 7.48 -8.24
CA GLU A 816 4.92 7.34 -9.12
C GLU A 816 6.18 7.82 -8.38
N ARG A 817 7.15 6.92 -8.13
CA ARG A 817 8.25 7.19 -7.20
C ARG A 817 9.19 8.28 -7.71
N GLU A 818 9.44 9.29 -6.87
CA GLU A 818 10.41 10.34 -7.19
C GLU A 818 11.82 9.97 -6.69
N GLY A 819 12.85 10.69 -7.13
CA GLY A 819 14.25 10.34 -6.85
C GLY A 819 14.64 10.42 -5.37
N SER A 820 13.85 11.12 -4.54
CA SER A 820 14.01 11.12 -3.08
C SER A 820 13.44 9.89 -2.38
N PHE A 821 12.53 9.12 -3.00
CA PHE A 821 11.95 7.92 -2.39
C PHE A 821 13.04 6.93 -1.95
N ASP A 822 13.90 6.51 -2.88
CA ASP A 822 14.99 5.57 -2.60
C ASP A 822 16.07 6.21 -1.72
N ALA A 823 16.28 7.52 -1.79
CA ALA A 823 17.23 8.25 -0.94
C ALA A 823 16.80 8.24 0.53
N VAL A 824 15.52 8.53 0.82
CA VAL A 824 14.93 8.42 2.16
C VAL A 824 14.96 6.98 2.64
N ARG A 825 14.52 6.03 1.81
CA ARG A 825 14.56 4.59 2.10
C ARG A 825 15.95 4.11 2.51
N SER A 826 16.99 4.58 1.83
CA SER A 826 18.39 4.28 2.13
C SER A 826 18.88 4.92 3.44
N ILE A 827 18.53 6.18 3.73
CA ILE A 827 18.94 6.89 4.94
C ILE A 827 18.20 6.37 6.20
N TYR A 828 16.91 6.07 6.07
CA TYR A 828 16.08 5.53 7.16
C TYR A 828 16.26 4.03 7.40
N SER A 829 16.89 3.30 6.47
CA SER A 829 17.18 1.86 6.60
C SER A 829 17.75 1.53 7.99
N PRO A 830 17.10 0.62 8.76
CA PRO A 830 17.60 0.15 10.04
C PRO A 830 18.87 -0.72 9.93
N VAL A 831 19.34 -1.03 8.72
CA VAL A 831 20.66 -1.61 8.48
C VAL A 831 21.51 -0.64 7.67
N GLN A 832 22.70 -0.32 8.16
CA GLN A 832 23.63 0.60 7.51
C GLN A 832 25.00 -0.08 7.33
N PHE A 833 25.64 0.15 6.18
CA PHE A 833 26.96 -0.35 5.83
C PHE A 833 27.93 0.81 5.58
N ASP A 834 28.89 1.03 6.48
CA ASP A 834 30.00 1.96 6.28
C ASP A 834 31.16 1.22 5.61
N ALA A 835 31.14 1.16 4.27
CA ALA A 835 32.10 0.37 3.51
C ALA A 835 32.35 0.91 2.08
N MET A 836 33.62 1.22 1.79
CA MET A 836 34.21 1.14 0.46
C MET A 836 35.06 -0.14 0.39
N LEU A 837 34.86 -0.99 -0.62
CA LEU A 837 35.56 -2.27 -0.70
C LEU A 837 37.02 -2.08 -1.18
N PRO A 838 38.03 -2.61 -0.47
CA PRO A 838 39.40 -2.63 -0.96
C PRO A 838 39.56 -3.67 -2.10
N PRO A 839 40.57 -3.54 -2.99
CA PRO A 839 40.76 -4.46 -4.12
C PRO A 839 41.05 -5.92 -3.75
N ASP A 840 41.37 -6.21 -2.48
CA ASP A 840 41.59 -7.55 -1.93
C ASP A 840 40.51 -7.97 -0.92
N PHE A 841 39.30 -7.39 -1.01
CA PHE A 841 38.20 -7.55 -0.06
C PHE A 841 37.90 -9.01 0.32
N ALA A 842 38.07 -9.32 1.60
CA ALA A 842 37.97 -10.67 2.15
C ALA A 842 36.55 -11.11 2.55
N GLY A 843 35.49 -10.37 2.19
CA GLY A 843 34.11 -10.75 2.48
C GLY A 843 33.63 -10.45 3.92
N VAL A 844 34.14 -9.38 4.54
CA VAL A 844 33.75 -8.92 5.89
C VAL A 844 33.36 -7.44 5.84
N LEU A 845 32.06 -7.14 5.97
CA LEU A 845 31.54 -5.76 5.96
C LEU A 845 31.34 -5.21 7.38
N PRO A 846 31.75 -3.97 7.69
CA PRO A 846 31.23 -3.22 8.83
C PRO A 846 29.72 -3.03 8.70
N ILE A 847 28.98 -3.15 9.81
CA ILE A 847 27.53 -3.03 9.82
C ILE A 847 27.04 -2.37 11.12
N ALA A 848 26.04 -1.50 11.02
CA ALA A 848 25.36 -0.90 12.16
C ALA A 848 23.89 -1.34 12.23
N ASN A 849 23.39 -1.55 13.44
CA ASN A 849 21.99 -1.85 13.72
C ASN A 849 21.27 -0.58 14.19
N ALA A 850 20.38 -0.05 13.34
CA ALA A 850 19.51 1.09 13.60
C ALA A 850 18.02 0.70 13.60
N TYR A 851 17.72 -0.54 14.04
CA TYR A 851 16.45 -0.90 14.69
C TYR A 851 16.45 -0.42 16.15
N ASP A 852 15.26 -0.15 16.69
CA ASP A 852 15.05 0.17 18.09
C ASP A 852 14.88 -1.11 18.94
N PHE A 853 14.32 -2.20 18.38
CA PHE A 853 14.02 -3.46 19.11
C PHE A 853 14.67 -4.73 18.53
N THR A 854 14.88 -4.82 17.22
CA THR A 854 15.32 -6.05 16.51
C THR A 854 16.84 -6.26 16.52
N ASN A 855 17.30 -7.47 16.83
CA ASN A 855 18.71 -7.87 16.71
C ASN A 855 19.01 -8.40 15.30
N LEU A 856 20.17 -8.06 14.73
CA LEU A 856 20.52 -8.48 13.36
C LEU A 856 20.69 -9.99 13.17
N ARG A 857 20.70 -10.79 14.25
CA ARG A 857 20.70 -12.26 14.19
C ARG A 857 19.43 -12.81 13.52
N ASP A 858 18.31 -12.08 13.64
CA ASP A 858 16.97 -12.47 13.18
C ASP A 858 16.66 -11.90 11.78
N VAL A 859 17.45 -10.93 11.33
CA VAL A 859 17.44 -10.33 9.99
C VAL A 859 18.18 -11.23 8.99
N VAL A 860 17.74 -11.27 7.73
CA VAL A 860 18.29 -12.17 6.70
C VAL A 860 19.12 -11.43 5.66
N PHE A 861 20.41 -11.78 5.60
CA PHE A 861 21.40 -11.23 4.67
C PHE A 861 21.66 -12.19 3.51
N ARG A 862 21.40 -11.74 2.28
CA ARG A 862 21.77 -12.46 1.04
C ARG A 862 22.86 -11.69 0.30
N TRP A 863 23.80 -12.39 -0.31
CA TRP A 863 24.85 -11.80 -1.14
C TRP A 863 24.85 -12.41 -2.54
N GLU A 864 25.28 -11.62 -3.52
CA GLU A 864 25.45 -12.03 -4.91
C GLU A 864 26.79 -11.48 -5.45
N LEU A 865 27.57 -12.34 -6.08
CA LEU A 865 28.72 -11.97 -6.90
C LEU A 865 28.24 -11.79 -8.34
N LEU A 866 28.30 -10.56 -8.82
CA LEU A 866 27.71 -10.14 -10.09
C LEU A 866 28.79 -9.94 -11.16
N ARG A 867 28.41 -10.16 -12.43
CA ARG A 867 29.13 -9.70 -13.61
C ARG A 867 28.24 -8.77 -14.42
N PHE A 868 28.52 -7.46 -14.36
CA PHE A 868 27.86 -6.50 -15.23
C PHE A 868 28.25 -6.71 -16.71
N PRO A 869 27.29 -6.62 -17.65
CA PRO A 869 27.54 -6.72 -19.09
C PRO A 869 28.30 -5.50 -19.65
N GLY A 870 28.84 -5.67 -20.85
CA GLY A 870 29.53 -4.62 -21.60
C GLY A 870 28.60 -3.55 -22.19
N TRP A 871 29.20 -2.45 -22.63
CA TRP A 871 28.54 -1.37 -23.39
C TRP A 871 28.08 -1.84 -24.78
N ASP A 872 28.77 -2.84 -25.33
CA ASP A 872 28.54 -3.53 -26.60
C ASP A 872 27.76 -4.85 -26.46
N ASP A 873 27.64 -5.35 -25.23
CA ASP A 873 26.75 -6.46 -24.86
C ASP A 873 25.29 -5.99 -24.88
N GLY A 874 24.38 -6.87 -25.30
CA GLY A 874 22.94 -6.63 -25.38
C GLY A 874 22.14 -7.05 -24.15
N ALA A 875 22.76 -7.67 -23.14
CA ALA A 875 22.07 -8.04 -21.90
C ALA A 875 21.64 -6.80 -21.10
N ALA A 876 20.39 -6.79 -20.60
CA ALA A 876 19.89 -5.73 -19.72
C ALA A 876 20.56 -5.82 -18.33
N ASP A 877 20.44 -6.99 -17.70
CA ASP A 877 20.80 -7.22 -16.30
C ASP A 877 22.25 -7.68 -16.08
N ALA A 878 22.67 -7.65 -14.82
CA ALA A 878 23.91 -8.29 -14.36
C ALA A 878 23.74 -9.81 -14.23
N GLU A 879 24.75 -10.57 -14.64
CA GLU A 879 24.77 -12.02 -14.45
C GLU A 879 25.18 -12.37 -13.01
N VAL A 880 24.40 -13.20 -12.33
CA VAL A 880 24.74 -13.73 -11.00
C VAL A 880 25.71 -14.91 -11.15
N ILE A 881 27.00 -14.65 -10.93
CA ILE A 881 28.08 -15.65 -11.02
C ILE A 881 28.03 -16.62 -9.84
N ALA A 882 27.75 -16.11 -8.64
CA ALA A 882 27.51 -16.90 -7.44
C ALA A 882 26.61 -16.13 -6.47
N GLN A 883 25.90 -16.84 -5.59
CA GLN A 883 25.05 -16.23 -4.56
C GLN A 883 25.01 -17.08 -3.29
N GLY A 884 24.60 -16.48 -2.17
CA GLY A 884 24.44 -17.20 -0.91
C GLY A 884 23.72 -16.40 0.18
N LYS A 885 23.32 -17.09 1.25
CA LYS A 885 22.86 -16.48 2.50
C LYS A 885 24.05 -16.37 3.46
N ALA A 886 24.36 -15.16 3.92
CA ALA A 886 25.37 -14.96 4.95
C ALA A 886 24.83 -15.44 6.31
N LYS A 887 25.74 -15.72 7.26
CA LYS A 887 25.31 -15.90 8.66
C LYS A 887 25.00 -14.54 9.25
N SER A 888 23.73 -14.32 9.59
CA SER A 888 23.23 -13.17 10.33
C SER A 888 24.09 -12.91 11.60
N PRO A 889 24.62 -11.69 11.79
CA PRO A 889 25.52 -11.38 12.90
C PRO A 889 24.73 -11.04 14.16
N ASP A 890 25.22 -11.42 15.33
CA ASP A 890 24.62 -11.01 16.59
C ASP A 890 25.03 -9.57 16.91
N VAL A 891 24.15 -8.62 16.61
CA VAL A 891 24.33 -7.18 16.84
C VAL A 891 23.03 -6.62 17.40
N ALA A 892 23.07 -6.13 18.63
CA ALA A 892 21.87 -5.65 19.33
C ALA A 892 21.38 -4.29 18.79
N PRO A 893 20.12 -3.89 19.06
CA PRO A 893 19.59 -2.59 18.67
C PRO A 893 20.47 -1.41 19.11
N GLY A 894 20.98 -0.64 18.16
CA GLY A 894 21.90 0.49 18.37
C GLY A 894 23.39 0.15 18.36
N ASP A 895 23.78 -1.13 18.29
CA ASP A 895 25.20 -1.55 18.25
C ASP A 895 25.79 -1.56 16.82
N THR A 896 27.12 -1.58 16.74
CA THR A 896 27.88 -1.85 15.51
C THR A 896 28.60 -3.21 15.58
N GLY A 897 28.87 -3.80 14.43
CA GLY A 897 29.51 -5.12 14.31
C GLY A 897 30.06 -5.39 12.92
N ALA A 898 30.19 -6.68 12.56
CA ALA A 898 30.69 -7.10 11.26
C ALA A 898 29.90 -8.29 10.67
N LEU A 899 29.49 -8.16 9.41
CA LEU A 899 28.83 -9.20 8.62
C LEU A 899 29.89 -10.00 7.84
N THR A 900 29.98 -11.31 8.08
CA THR A 900 30.91 -12.21 7.36
C THR A 900 30.17 -13.01 6.28
N LEU A 901 30.51 -12.75 5.02
CA LEU A 901 29.82 -13.29 3.85
C LEU A 901 30.34 -14.68 3.42
N ASN A 902 31.62 -14.98 3.67
CA ASN A 902 32.33 -16.19 3.21
C ASN A 902 32.30 -16.38 1.68
N LEU A 903 32.67 -15.33 0.94
CA LEU A 903 32.60 -15.30 -0.53
C LEU A 903 33.52 -16.34 -1.20
N PRO A 904 33.06 -17.04 -2.26
CA PRO A 904 33.93 -17.85 -3.11
C PRO A 904 34.85 -16.98 -3.97
N ARG A 905 35.94 -17.57 -4.50
CA ARG A 905 36.93 -16.87 -5.33
C ARG A 905 36.55 -16.89 -6.81
N GLU A 906 35.53 -16.12 -7.17
CA GLU A 906 35.05 -16.03 -8.55
C GLU A 906 35.74 -14.91 -9.33
N ALA A 907 36.77 -15.25 -10.11
CA ALA A 907 37.52 -14.30 -10.94
C ALA A 907 36.72 -13.67 -12.11
N ALA A 908 35.51 -14.17 -12.36
CA ALA A 908 34.57 -13.59 -13.33
C ALA A 908 33.66 -12.50 -12.72
N ALA A 909 33.55 -12.43 -11.39
CA ALA A 909 32.73 -11.42 -10.72
C ALA A 909 33.43 -10.05 -10.72
N ASN A 910 32.65 -9.00 -10.97
CA ASN A 910 33.11 -7.62 -11.03
C ASN A 910 32.39 -6.69 -10.03
N ALA A 911 31.29 -7.15 -9.41
CA ALA A 911 30.63 -6.47 -8.30
C ALA A 911 30.11 -7.45 -7.23
N LEU A 912 29.86 -6.92 -6.04
CA LEU A 912 29.19 -7.58 -4.93
C LEU A 912 27.89 -6.83 -4.62
N ALA A 913 26.77 -7.54 -4.62
CA ALA A 913 25.53 -7.05 -4.05
C ALA A 913 25.23 -7.72 -2.70
N VAL A 914 24.62 -6.97 -1.78
CA VAL A 914 24.01 -7.49 -0.55
C VAL A 914 22.58 -6.96 -0.45
N THR A 915 21.62 -7.87 -0.26
CA THR A 915 20.21 -7.55 -0.01
C THR A 915 19.81 -8.04 1.37
N VAL A 916 19.06 -7.20 2.09
CA VAL A 916 18.66 -7.42 3.48
C VAL A 916 17.15 -7.52 3.55
N THR A 917 16.61 -8.62 4.06
CA THR A 917 15.19 -8.75 4.38
C THR A 917 14.98 -8.88 5.89
N ASP A 918 13.99 -8.19 6.44
CA ASP A 918 13.67 -8.25 7.86
C ASP A 918 13.03 -9.61 8.27
N PHE A 919 12.63 -9.71 9.54
CA PHE A 919 12.05 -10.93 10.11
C PHE A 919 10.60 -11.21 9.68
N SER A 920 9.86 -10.21 9.17
CA SER A 920 8.56 -10.45 8.51
C SER A 920 8.71 -10.70 7.00
N GLY A 921 9.91 -10.48 6.45
CA GLY A 921 10.29 -10.83 5.08
C GLY A 921 10.34 -9.64 4.11
N ARG A 922 10.11 -8.41 4.59
CA ARG A 922 10.15 -7.17 3.78
C ARG A 922 11.58 -6.86 3.35
N ASP A 923 11.74 -6.28 2.16
CA ASP A 923 13.04 -5.78 1.69
C ASP A 923 13.40 -4.47 2.38
N VAL A 924 14.49 -4.50 3.15
CA VAL A 924 15.04 -3.36 3.90
C VAL A 924 15.96 -2.52 3.00
N GLY A 925 16.56 -3.15 1.98
CA GLY A 925 17.43 -2.47 1.03
C GLY A 925 18.44 -3.39 0.34
N ARG A 926 19.07 -2.83 -0.70
CA ARG A 926 20.11 -3.46 -1.51
C ARG A 926 21.28 -2.51 -1.70
N TRP A 927 22.48 -2.99 -1.39
CA TRP A 927 23.74 -2.28 -1.59
C TRP A 927 24.56 -3.01 -2.65
N VAL A 928 25.21 -2.27 -3.56
CA VAL A 928 26.01 -2.86 -4.65
C VAL A 928 27.33 -2.09 -4.78
N TRP A 929 28.44 -2.82 -4.70
CA TRP A 929 29.79 -2.28 -4.73
C TRP A 929 30.62 -2.91 -5.86
N PRO A 930 31.52 -2.17 -6.52
CA PRO A 930 32.48 -2.74 -7.45
C PRO A 930 33.57 -3.54 -6.70
N LEU A 931 33.99 -4.67 -7.27
CA LEU A 931 35.13 -5.47 -6.79
C LEU A 931 36.45 -5.09 -7.48
N HIS A 932 36.36 -4.43 -8.64
CA HIS A 932 37.50 -3.85 -9.37
C HIS A 932 37.02 -2.68 -10.25
N ASN A 933 37.94 -2.00 -10.93
CA ASN A 933 37.58 -0.91 -11.84
C ASN A 933 36.75 -1.46 -13.03
N LEU A 934 35.49 -1.03 -13.11
CA LEU A 934 34.50 -1.46 -14.11
C LEU A 934 34.58 -0.71 -15.46
N ARG A 935 35.55 0.20 -15.64
CA ARG A 935 35.75 0.90 -16.91
C ARG A 935 36.08 -0.10 -18.04
N PRO A 936 35.43 -0.01 -19.22
CA PRO A 936 35.67 -0.95 -20.31
C PRO A 936 37.11 -0.88 -20.85
N ALA A 937 37.53 -1.95 -21.53
CA ALA A 937 38.77 -1.95 -22.30
C ALA A 937 38.64 -1.02 -23.51
N LEU A 938 39.63 -0.15 -23.71
CA LEU A 938 39.62 0.90 -24.73
C LEU A 938 40.83 0.72 -25.68
N PRO A 939 40.68 1.02 -26.99
CA PRO A 939 41.72 0.79 -28.00
C PRO A 939 42.90 1.78 -27.89
N GLU A 940 44.05 1.48 -28.51
CA GLU A 940 45.19 2.40 -28.53
C GLU A 940 44.91 3.66 -29.39
N THR A 941 45.32 4.84 -28.88
CA THR A 941 45.18 6.13 -29.59
C THR A 941 46.34 6.43 -30.53
N LYS A 942 46.05 7.15 -31.61
CA LYS A 942 47.02 7.81 -32.49
C LYS A 942 46.85 9.34 -32.33
N PRO A 943 47.88 10.07 -31.86
CA PRO A 943 47.77 11.51 -31.60
C PRO A 943 47.40 12.33 -32.83
N ALA A 944 46.55 13.36 -32.64
CA ALA A 944 46.11 14.24 -33.73
C ALA A 944 47.23 15.15 -34.29
N GLY A 945 48.08 15.71 -33.43
CA GLY A 945 48.84 16.91 -33.78
C GLY A 945 47.90 18.08 -34.10
N ASP A 946 48.31 18.99 -34.98
CA ASP A 946 47.52 20.17 -35.39
C ASP A 946 46.38 19.84 -36.39
N ALA A 947 45.83 18.62 -36.36
CA ALA A 947 44.88 18.12 -37.35
C ALA A 947 43.43 18.52 -37.05
N VAL A 948 42.88 19.42 -37.86
CA VAL A 948 41.45 19.85 -37.78
C VAL A 948 40.44 18.80 -38.27
N ALA A 949 40.88 17.60 -38.66
CA ALA A 949 40.00 16.49 -39.00
C ALA A 949 40.69 15.16 -38.65
N LEU A 950 39.94 14.26 -38.03
CA LEU A 950 40.41 12.97 -37.51
C LEU A 950 39.50 11.85 -38.01
N SER A 951 40.08 10.72 -38.41
CA SER A 951 39.32 9.57 -38.93
C SER A 951 39.57 8.31 -38.10
N SER A 952 38.49 7.62 -37.73
CA SER A 952 38.51 6.32 -37.06
C SER A 952 37.63 5.35 -37.86
N GLY A 953 38.26 4.48 -38.65
CA GLY A 953 37.55 3.62 -39.59
C GLY A 953 36.79 4.45 -40.64
N ASP A 954 35.47 4.31 -40.67
CA ASP A 954 34.55 5.04 -41.54
C ASP A 954 33.91 6.28 -40.88
N VAL A 955 34.28 6.60 -39.63
CA VAL A 955 33.88 7.82 -38.92
C VAL A 955 34.93 8.91 -39.10
N THR A 956 34.49 10.14 -39.41
CA THR A 956 35.33 11.35 -39.42
C THR A 956 34.78 12.40 -38.46
N LEU A 957 35.61 12.81 -37.50
CA LEU A 957 35.39 13.91 -36.57
C LEU A 957 36.11 15.15 -37.12
N THR A 958 35.38 16.23 -37.38
CA THR A 958 35.91 17.51 -37.85
C THR A 958 35.89 18.52 -36.72
N LEU A 959 37.01 19.22 -36.54
CA LEU A 959 37.19 20.25 -35.52
C LEU A 959 37.09 21.65 -36.15
N ASP A 960 36.88 22.66 -35.31
CA ASP A 960 37.05 24.05 -35.69
C ASP A 960 38.52 24.42 -35.92
N ALA A 961 38.76 25.63 -36.45
CA ALA A 961 40.08 26.09 -36.89
C ALA A 961 41.12 26.26 -35.77
N ASP A 962 40.73 26.10 -34.50
CA ASP A 962 41.62 26.08 -33.33
C ASP A 962 42.06 24.66 -32.92
N GLY A 963 41.50 23.61 -33.55
CA GLY A 963 41.77 22.21 -33.20
C GLY A 963 41.16 21.76 -31.87
N ARG A 964 40.23 22.52 -31.28
CA ARG A 964 39.65 22.22 -29.96
C ARG A 964 38.22 21.70 -30.08
N THR A 965 37.35 22.46 -30.74
CA THR A 965 35.89 22.27 -30.68
C THR A 965 35.38 21.33 -31.78
N ILE A 966 34.46 20.41 -31.48
CA ILE A 966 33.79 19.57 -32.48
C ILE A 966 32.88 20.43 -33.36
N ARG A 967 33.16 20.45 -34.65
CA ARG A 967 32.32 21.10 -35.67
C ARG A 967 31.30 20.14 -36.30
N SER A 968 31.69 18.88 -36.50
CA SER A 968 30.79 17.81 -36.95
C SER A 968 31.41 16.42 -36.78
N VAL A 969 30.57 15.39 -36.66
CA VAL A 969 30.99 13.99 -36.75
C VAL A 969 30.13 13.28 -37.80
N ILE A 970 30.77 12.58 -38.74
CA ILE A 970 30.10 11.95 -39.89
C ILE A 970 30.54 10.49 -40.03
N ARG A 971 29.59 9.58 -40.22
CA ARG A 971 29.82 8.18 -40.59
C ARG A 971 29.05 7.86 -41.88
N GLY A 972 29.76 7.67 -42.99
CA GLY A 972 29.15 7.49 -44.30
C GLY A 972 28.24 8.67 -44.69
N ALA A 973 26.92 8.46 -44.64
CA ALA A 973 25.91 9.49 -44.89
C ALA A 973 25.19 10.01 -43.64
N ARG A 974 25.50 9.48 -42.43
CA ARG A 974 24.94 9.91 -41.16
C ARG A 974 25.83 10.99 -40.54
N THR A 975 25.23 12.12 -40.15
CA THR A 975 25.84 13.10 -39.24
C THR A 975 25.38 12.79 -37.81
N TYR A 976 26.27 12.84 -36.82
CA TYR A 976 25.91 12.73 -35.41
C TYR A 976 25.63 14.12 -34.82
N PRO A 977 24.68 14.24 -33.88
CA PRO A 977 24.24 15.51 -33.31
C PRO A 977 25.24 16.18 -32.35
N LEU A 978 26.25 15.43 -31.84
CA LEU A 978 27.22 15.94 -30.88
C LEU A 978 28.16 16.98 -31.52
N THR A 979 28.12 18.22 -31.02
CA THR A 979 28.91 19.34 -31.55
C THR A 979 29.33 20.32 -30.43
N GLY A 980 30.08 21.37 -30.79
CA GLY A 980 30.24 22.60 -30.01
C GLY A 980 31.08 22.52 -28.73
N GLY A 981 31.50 21.32 -28.31
CA GLY A 981 32.40 21.09 -27.17
C GLY A 981 33.74 20.45 -27.54
N PRO A 982 34.67 20.29 -26.59
CA PRO A 982 34.53 20.64 -25.18
C PRO A 982 34.65 22.15 -24.96
N ARG A 983 33.69 22.73 -24.23
CA ARG A 983 33.80 24.06 -23.63
C ARG A 983 33.92 23.90 -22.12
N LEU A 984 34.57 24.83 -21.45
CA LEU A 984 34.54 24.91 -19.98
C LEU A 984 33.09 25.10 -19.52
N ALA A 985 32.59 24.18 -18.68
CA ALA A 985 31.41 24.37 -17.88
C ALA A 985 31.86 24.80 -16.48
N LEU A 986 31.61 26.07 -16.14
CA LEU A 986 31.92 26.62 -14.82
C LEU A 986 30.85 27.67 -14.48
N ALA A 987 30.28 27.57 -13.29
CA ALA A 987 29.38 28.57 -12.74
C ALA A 987 29.76 28.88 -11.29
N ALA A 988 29.66 30.16 -10.91
CA ALA A 988 30.02 30.66 -9.60
C ALA A 988 28.83 30.62 -8.63
N ALA A 989 29.12 30.49 -7.33
CA ALA A 989 28.12 30.60 -6.26
C ALA A 989 27.92 32.06 -5.81
N ASP A 990 27.21 32.86 -6.63
CA ASP A 990 26.65 34.22 -6.35
C ASP A 990 27.55 35.32 -5.74
N ALA A 991 28.83 35.05 -5.46
CA ALA A 991 29.78 35.97 -4.85
C ALA A 991 30.60 36.77 -5.89
N PRO A 992 31.09 37.99 -5.56
CA PRO A 992 31.87 38.82 -6.48
C PRO A 992 33.28 38.28 -6.78
N ASP A 993 33.83 37.41 -5.92
CA ASP A 993 35.03 36.60 -6.22
C ASP A 993 34.64 35.33 -7.01
N ALA A 994 33.81 35.53 -8.04
CA ALA A 994 33.15 34.49 -8.82
C ALA A 994 34.13 33.47 -9.43
N ALA A 995 33.78 32.18 -9.37
CA ALA A 995 34.58 31.07 -9.87
C ALA A 995 35.15 31.35 -11.27
N ALA A 996 36.46 31.65 -11.31
CA ALA A 996 37.16 32.10 -12.51
C ALA A 996 38.00 30.95 -13.08
N GLY A 997 37.85 30.69 -14.37
CA GLY A 997 38.54 29.58 -15.03
C GLY A 997 38.70 29.72 -16.53
N ARG A 998 39.58 28.87 -17.08
CA ARG A 998 39.95 28.87 -18.50
C ARG A 998 40.38 27.47 -18.95
N LEU A 999 39.98 27.08 -20.17
CA LEU A 999 40.31 25.79 -20.77
C LEU A 999 41.73 25.85 -21.37
N GLU A 1000 42.70 25.29 -20.64
CA GLU A 1000 44.13 25.34 -20.97
C GLU A 1000 44.45 24.49 -22.19
N SER A 1001 44.31 23.18 -22.04
CA SER A 1001 44.63 22.19 -23.06
C SER A 1001 43.37 21.46 -23.50
N VAL A 1002 43.30 21.21 -24.81
CA VAL A 1002 42.37 20.26 -25.43
C VAL A 1002 43.23 19.45 -26.39
N THR A 1003 43.08 18.13 -26.36
CA THR A 1003 43.79 17.23 -27.28
C THR A 1003 42.88 16.07 -27.65
N TRP A 1004 42.49 16.06 -28.92
CA TRP A 1004 41.79 14.93 -29.51
C TRP A 1004 42.78 13.88 -30.02
N SER A 1005 42.33 12.63 -30.12
CA SER A 1005 43.07 11.53 -30.76
C SER A 1005 42.10 10.51 -31.31
N ALA A 1006 42.37 9.98 -32.50
CA ALA A 1006 41.59 8.87 -33.06
C ALA A 1006 42.18 7.54 -32.56
N ALA A 1007 41.31 6.58 -32.26
CA ALA A 1007 41.69 5.18 -32.11
C ALA A 1007 41.04 4.36 -33.25
N GLU A 1008 40.91 3.05 -33.11
CA GLU A 1008 40.30 2.19 -34.15
C GLU A 1008 38.79 1.96 -33.91
N GLY A 1009 38.07 1.52 -34.95
CA GLY A 1009 36.68 1.07 -34.84
C GLY A 1009 35.60 2.13 -34.59
N GLY A 1010 35.89 3.43 -34.78
CA GLY A 1010 34.95 4.55 -34.54
C GLY A 1010 35.18 5.29 -33.22
N TRP A 1011 36.25 4.96 -32.48
CA TRP A 1011 36.60 5.56 -31.19
C TRP A 1011 37.46 6.82 -31.33
N PHE A 1012 37.13 7.82 -30.51
CA PHE A 1012 37.93 9.04 -30.32
C PHE A 1012 38.13 9.31 -28.83
N ARG A 1013 39.35 9.71 -28.45
CA ARG A 1013 39.69 10.16 -27.10
C ARG A 1013 39.83 11.67 -27.10
N LEU A 1014 39.19 12.32 -26.13
CA LEU A 1014 39.47 13.67 -25.70
C LEU A 1014 40.31 13.61 -24.41
N GLN A 1015 41.37 14.40 -24.35
CA GLN A 1015 42.02 14.82 -23.12
C GLN A 1015 41.87 16.34 -22.96
N TYR A 1016 41.60 16.81 -21.75
CA TYR A 1016 41.48 18.23 -21.46
C TYR A 1016 42.13 18.60 -20.12
N SER A 1017 42.48 19.89 -19.98
CA SER A 1017 42.72 20.52 -18.68
C SER A 1017 42.18 21.93 -18.64
N TYR A 1018 41.77 22.37 -17.45
CA TYR A 1018 41.36 23.75 -17.18
C TYR A 1018 41.94 24.25 -15.87
N GLU A 1019 42.10 25.56 -15.73
CA GLU A 1019 42.23 26.21 -14.43
C GLU A 1019 40.83 26.61 -13.93
N ALA A 1020 40.56 26.46 -12.63
CA ALA A 1020 39.38 27.01 -11.96
C ALA A 1020 39.71 27.35 -10.50
N ASN A 1021 39.27 28.53 -10.04
CA ASN A 1021 39.52 28.99 -8.67
C ASN A 1021 38.29 29.74 -8.12
N GLY A 1022 37.90 29.43 -6.88
CA GLY A 1022 36.74 30.02 -6.19
C GLY A 1022 35.65 28.99 -5.92
N ASP A 1023 34.51 29.44 -5.37
CA ASP A 1023 33.39 28.55 -5.05
C ASP A 1023 32.47 28.36 -6.26
N ALA A 1024 32.32 27.11 -6.70
CA ALA A 1024 31.61 26.74 -7.91
C ALA A 1024 30.36 25.89 -7.63
N THR A 1025 29.30 26.11 -8.42
CA THR A 1025 28.08 25.30 -8.42
C THR A 1025 28.14 24.14 -9.41
N PHE A 1026 29.01 24.21 -10.41
CA PHE A 1026 29.48 23.06 -11.20
C PHE A 1026 30.81 23.39 -11.89
N ALA A 1027 31.62 22.36 -12.18
CA ALA A 1027 32.91 22.51 -12.85
C ALA A 1027 33.24 21.30 -13.74
N GLY A 1028 33.56 21.52 -15.02
CA GLY A 1028 33.91 20.46 -15.96
C GLY A 1028 33.92 20.90 -17.44
N VAL A 1029 33.52 20.00 -18.34
CA VAL A 1029 33.40 20.28 -19.78
C VAL A 1029 32.02 19.92 -20.34
N THR A 1030 31.57 20.68 -21.35
CA THR A 1030 30.22 20.54 -21.94
C THR A 1030 30.23 20.62 -23.48
N PHE A 1031 29.20 20.03 -24.10
CA PHE A 1031 28.97 19.83 -25.53
C PHE A 1031 27.50 20.09 -25.87
N ASP A 1032 27.21 20.45 -27.11
CA ASP A 1032 25.84 20.56 -27.63
C ASP A 1032 25.35 19.19 -28.09
N LEU A 1033 24.15 18.80 -27.68
CA LEU A 1033 23.48 17.57 -28.08
C LEU A 1033 21.96 17.78 -28.09
N PRO A 1034 21.37 18.20 -29.22
CA PRO A 1034 19.94 18.46 -29.36
C PRO A 1034 19.05 17.36 -28.75
N PRO A 1035 18.17 17.68 -27.78
CA PRO A 1035 17.34 16.69 -27.07
C PRO A 1035 16.52 15.79 -28.00
N GLU A 1036 15.97 16.34 -29.09
CA GLU A 1036 15.16 15.61 -30.07
C GLU A 1036 15.95 14.58 -30.90
N ALA A 1037 17.28 14.57 -30.78
CA ALA A 1037 18.13 13.55 -31.41
C ALA A 1037 18.33 12.30 -30.54
N VAL A 1038 17.96 12.34 -29.24
CA VAL A 1038 18.12 11.24 -28.29
C VAL A 1038 16.77 10.60 -27.98
N ILE A 1039 16.65 9.28 -28.15
CA ILE A 1039 15.41 8.51 -27.90
C ILE A 1039 15.48 7.64 -26.64
N GLY A 1040 16.66 7.53 -26.03
CA GLY A 1040 16.88 6.79 -24.79
C GLY A 1040 18.37 6.57 -24.51
N SER A 1041 18.69 5.83 -23.45
CA SER A 1041 20.08 5.48 -23.14
C SER A 1041 20.19 4.25 -22.25
N ARG A 1042 21.28 3.50 -22.41
CA ARG A 1042 21.72 2.44 -21.49
C ARG A 1042 23.07 2.81 -20.87
N TRP A 1043 23.27 2.63 -19.57
CA TRP A 1043 24.51 3.00 -18.87
C TRP A 1043 24.85 2.06 -17.72
N LEU A 1044 26.14 1.94 -17.39
CA LEU A 1044 26.63 1.33 -16.14
C LEU A 1044 27.04 2.45 -15.19
N GLY A 1045 26.41 2.54 -14.02
CA GLY A 1045 26.72 3.55 -13.01
C GLY A 1045 25.73 3.54 -11.85
N ILE A 1046 25.72 4.63 -11.06
CA ILE A 1046 24.66 4.84 -10.06
C ILE A 1046 23.37 5.22 -10.79
N GLY A 1047 22.25 4.68 -10.36
CA GLY A 1047 20.95 4.90 -10.99
C GLY A 1047 19.80 4.15 -10.32
N PRO A 1048 18.60 4.19 -10.91
CA PRO A 1048 18.32 4.75 -12.24
C PRO A 1048 18.05 6.27 -12.27
N TYR A 1049 17.79 6.89 -11.11
CA TYR A 1049 17.47 8.32 -10.97
C TYR A 1049 18.68 9.26 -11.13
N ARG A 1050 18.39 10.54 -11.35
CA ARG A 1050 19.37 11.64 -11.31
C ARG A 1050 19.78 11.99 -9.87
N VAL A 1051 21.02 12.45 -9.71
CA VAL A 1051 21.60 12.89 -8.42
C VAL A 1051 21.73 14.41 -8.33
N TRP A 1052 21.77 14.90 -7.09
CA TRP A 1052 22.20 16.25 -6.73
C TRP A 1052 23.44 16.17 -5.82
N GLN A 1053 24.20 17.25 -5.66
CA GLN A 1053 25.39 17.25 -4.78
C GLN A 1053 25.04 16.80 -3.35
N ASN A 1054 23.89 17.25 -2.84
CA ASN A 1054 23.33 16.92 -1.53
C ASN A 1054 22.32 15.75 -1.56
N ARG A 1055 22.23 15.01 -2.68
CA ARG A 1055 21.46 13.76 -2.82
C ARG A 1055 22.16 12.78 -3.76
N GLN A 1056 23.21 12.14 -3.24
CA GLN A 1056 23.99 11.12 -3.96
C GLN A 1056 23.54 9.68 -3.64
N VAL A 1057 22.82 9.49 -2.54
CA VAL A 1057 22.26 8.19 -2.11
C VAL A 1057 20.86 7.94 -2.72
N GLY A 1058 20.45 6.67 -2.70
CA GLY A 1058 19.17 6.18 -3.23
C GLY A 1058 19.38 5.27 -4.43
N GLY A 1059 20.08 5.77 -5.46
CA GLY A 1059 20.51 4.93 -6.57
C GLY A 1059 21.52 3.85 -6.16
N THR A 1060 21.55 2.74 -6.90
CA THR A 1060 22.53 1.66 -6.73
C THR A 1060 23.43 1.52 -7.96
N LEU A 1061 24.60 0.88 -7.80
CA LEU A 1061 25.45 0.55 -8.94
C LEU A 1061 24.79 -0.58 -9.76
N GLY A 1062 24.46 -0.27 -11.01
CA GLY A 1062 23.74 -1.19 -11.90
C GLY A 1062 23.98 -0.87 -13.38
N VAL A 1063 23.54 -1.77 -14.25
CA VAL A 1063 23.28 -1.44 -15.66
C VAL A 1063 21.80 -1.04 -15.76
N TRP A 1064 21.56 0.14 -16.30
CA TRP A 1064 20.25 0.77 -16.38
C TRP A 1064 19.95 1.13 -17.83
N GLU A 1065 18.68 1.01 -18.25
CA GLU A 1065 18.19 1.51 -19.55
C GLU A 1065 16.92 2.32 -19.33
N ALA A 1066 16.79 3.43 -20.06
CA ALA A 1066 15.65 4.36 -19.97
C ALA A 1066 15.35 4.97 -21.34
N GLU A 1067 14.06 5.07 -21.68
CA GLU A 1067 13.59 5.85 -22.83
C GLU A 1067 13.65 7.36 -22.54
N ALA A 1068 13.70 8.18 -23.59
CA ALA A 1068 13.79 9.64 -23.43
C ALA A 1068 12.45 10.25 -23.02
N ASN A 1069 12.40 10.83 -21.82
CA ASN A 1069 11.27 11.62 -21.32
C ASN A 1069 11.66 13.09 -21.07
N ASP A 1070 10.65 13.90 -20.73
CA ASP A 1070 10.79 15.31 -20.33
C ASP A 1070 10.00 15.58 -19.03
N THR A 1071 10.03 14.60 -18.11
CA THR A 1071 9.35 14.66 -16.82
C THR A 1071 9.89 15.82 -16.01
N VAL A 1072 8.99 16.72 -15.62
CA VAL A 1072 9.30 17.80 -14.68
C VAL A 1072 8.66 17.40 -13.36
N THR A 1073 9.52 16.98 -12.44
CA THR A 1073 9.20 16.44 -11.13
C THR A 1073 8.26 17.36 -10.35
N GLY A 1074 7.19 16.83 -9.76
CA GLY A 1074 6.09 17.60 -9.16
C GLY A 1074 5.35 18.60 -10.08
N TRP A 1075 5.47 18.54 -11.42
CA TRP A 1075 4.85 19.55 -12.29
C TRP A 1075 4.17 19.00 -13.54
N GLN A 1076 4.82 18.14 -14.31
CA GLN A 1076 4.19 17.51 -15.48
C GLN A 1076 4.89 16.22 -15.91
N GLY A 1077 4.09 15.31 -16.48
CA GLY A 1077 4.54 14.10 -17.16
C GLY A 1077 4.59 12.86 -16.28
N TRP A 1078 5.07 12.98 -15.02
CA TRP A 1078 5.15 11.92 -13.99
C TRP A 1078 5.73 10.56 -14.46
N GLN A 1079 6.50 10.55 -15.54
CA GLN A 1079 7.19 9.36 -16.05
C GLN A 1079 8.57 9.26 -15.38
N TYR A 1080 8.64 8.53 -14.27
CA TYR A 1080 9.88 8.27 -13.55
C TYR A 1080 10.55 6.96 -13.99
N PRO A 1081 11.88 6.82 -13.87
CA PRO A 1081 12.85 7.85 -13.45
C PRO A 1081 13.02 8.96 -14.49
N GLU A 1082 13.41 10.17 -14.07
CA GLU A 1082 13.56 11.28 -15.00
C GLU A 1082 14.75 11.06 -15.94
N PHE A 1083 14.52 11.22 -17.24
CA PHE A 1083 15.58 10.99 -18.22
C PHE A 1083 16.69 12.05 -18.13
N ARG A 1084 16.35 13.30 -17.78
CA ARG A 1084 17.28 14.43 -17.84
C ARG A 1084 17.85 14.78 -16.46
N GLY A 1085 19.17 14.97 -16.38
CA GLY A 1085 19.85 15.34 -15.14
C GLY A 1085 21.32 14.90 -15.06
N PHE A 1086 21.87 14.91 -13.86
CA PHE A 1086 23.24 14.45 -13.56
C PHE A 1086 23.22 13.00 -13.07
N PHE A 1087 24.20 12.20 -13.52
CA PHE A 1087 24.35 10.78 -13.17
C PHE A 1087 25.75 10.53 -12.62
N ALA A 1088 25.82 9.95 -11.42
CA ALA A 1088 27.07 9.65 -10.73
C ALA A 1088 27.65 8.28 -11.13
N GLY A 1089 28.96 8.13 -10.98
CA GLY A 1089 29.62 6.84 -11.09
C GLY A 1089 29.57 6.20 -12.49
N VAL A 1090 29.40 6.99 -13.56
CA VAL A 1090 29.20 6.44 -14.92
C VAL A 1090 30.49 5.78 -15.43
N ARG A 1091 30.44 4.45 -15.56
CA ARG A 1091 31.52 3.62 -16.11
C ARG A 1091 31.47 3.57 -17.65
N TRP A 1092 30.27 3.70 -18.22
CA TRP A 1092 29.98 3.97 -19.63
C TRP A 1092 28.51 4.37 -19.79
N MET A 1093 28.17 5.20 -20.77
CA MET A 1093 26.80 5.59 -21.11
C MET A 1093 26.61 5.61 -22.63
N THR A 1094 25.67 4.81 -23.13
CA THR A 1094 25.33 4.68 -24.55
C THR A 1094 23.99 5.37 -24.82
N LEU A 1095 24.02 6.49 -25.53
CA LEU A 1095 22.81 7.19 -25.96
C LEU A 1095 22.30 6.58 -27.27
N ASN A 1096 21.03 6.17 -27.30
CA ASN A 1096 20.33 5.70 -28.49
C ASN A 1096 19.80 6.93 -29.25
N LEU A 1097 20.12 7.06 -30.53
CA LEU A 1097 19.84 8.24 -31.35
C LEU A 1097 18.77 7.99 -32.43
N THR A 1098 18.06 9.05 -32.82
CA THR A 1098 17.10 9.01 -33.92
C THR A 1098 17.74 8.48 -35.21
N GLY A 1099 16.96 7.71 -35.98
CA GLY A 1099 17.47 7.02 -37.18
C GLY A 1099 18.45 5.86 -36.88
N GLY A 1100 18.52 5.37 -35.64
CA GLY A 1100 19.22 4.14 -35.27
C GLY A 1100 20.75 4.28 -35.24
N GLY A 1101 21.26 5.39 -34.71
CA GLY A 1101 22.67 5.52 -34.35
C GLY A 1101 22.89 5.37 -32.85
N LYS A 1102 24.14 5.15 -32.42
CA LYS A 1102 24.49 5.22 -30.99
C LYS A 1102 25.71 6.10 -30.74
N LEU A 1103 25.72 6.74 -29.57
CA LEU A 1103 26.83 7.53 -29.05
C LEU A 1103 27.21 7.00 -27.67
N THR A 1104 28.35 6.29 -27.56
CA THR A 1104 28.87 5.81 -26.27
C THR A 1104 29.86 6.83 -25.71
N VAL A 1105 29.69 7.19 -24.44
CA VAL A 1105 30.56 8.07 -23.66
C VAL A 1105 31.20 7.26 -22.54
N VAL A 1106 32.52 7.35 -22.40
CA VAL A 1106 33.28 6.68 -21.32
C VAL A 1106 34.23 7.67 -20.66
N PRO A 1107 33.91 8.16 -19.44
CA PRO A 1107 34.87 8.85 -18.59
C PRO A 1107 36.05 7.92 -18.23
N GLU A 1108 37.29 8.44 -18.19
CA GLU A 1108 38.43 7.66 -17.69
C GLU A 1108 38.51 7.64 -16.16
N ASP A 1109 38.07 8.71 -15.51
CA ASP A 1109 37.88 8.82 -14.07
C ASP A 1109 36.43 8.46 -13.75
N THR A 1110 36.26 7.56 -12.79
CA THR A 1110 34.99 6.93 -12.44
C THR A 1110 34.14 7.73 -11.46
N GLU A 1111 34.69 8.81 -10.89
CA GLU A 1111 34.02 9.66 -9.91
C GLU A 1111 33.42 10.93 -10.54
N LEU A 1112 33.60 11.10 -11.86
CA LEU A 1112 33.00 12.19 -12.64
C LEU A 1112 31.49 11.97 -12.86
N TYR A 1113 30.74 13.06 -12.80
CA TYR A 1113 29.32 13.09 -13.12
C TYR A 1113 29.11 13.29 -14.62
N VAL A 1114 28.11 12.62 -15.20
CA VAL A 1114 27.67 12.84 -16.57
C VAL A 1114 26.29 13.49 -16.56
N GLN A 1115 26.17 14.64 -17.21
CA GLN A 1115 24.87 15.28 -17.49
C GLN A 1115 24.28 14.65 -18.76
N ARG A 1116 23.11 14.02 -18.65
CA ARG A 1116 22.36 13.47 -19.79
C ARG A 1116 21.21 14.42 -20.14
N LEU A 1117 21.43 15.29 -21.12
CA LEU A 1117 20.55 16.41 -21.50
C LEU A 1117 20.34 17.44 -20.38
N LYS A 1118 19.91 18.65 -20.76
CA LYS A 1118 19.50 19.68 -19.79
C LYS A 1118 18.05 19.45 -19.35
N PRO A 1119 17.74 19.37 -18.05
CA PRO A 1119 16.35 19.25 -17.57
C PRO A 1119 15.50 20.46 -17.95
N THR A 1120 14.22 20.20 -18.22
CA THR A 1120 13.18 21.22 -18.22
C THR A 1120 12.80 21.52 -16.76
N THR A 1121 12.48 22.77 -16.44
CA THR A 1121 12.12 23.22 -15.09
C THR A 1121 10.74 23.87 -15.10
N PRO A 1122 10.00 23.90 -13.97
CA PRO A 1122 8.76 24.65 -13.85
C PRO A 1122 8.96 26.17 -14.13
N PRO A 1123 7.89 26.94 -14.37
CA PRO A 1123 7.99 28.40 -14.51
C PRO A 1123 8.77 29.06 -13.36
N GLN A 1124 9.70 29.97 -13.65
CA GLN A 1124 10.63 30.55 -12.66
C GLN A 1124 9.93 31.14 -11.42
N ALA A 1125 8.73 31.70 -11.57
CA ALA A 1125 7.94 32.26 -10.48
C ALA A 1125 7.45 31.22 -9.45
N LEU A 1126 7.50 29.92 -9.79
CA LEU A 1126 7.07 28.81 -8.93
C LEU A 1126 8.25 28.08 -8.25
N GLN A 1127 9.49 28.25 -8.75
CA GLN A 1127 10.65 27.46 -8.30
C GLN A 1127 11.14 27.77 -6.87
N MET A 1128 10.71 28.87 -6.25
CA MET A 1128 11.11 29.26 -4.89
C MET A 1128 12.64 29.17 -4.66
N ASN A 1129 13.13 28.27 -3.80
CA ASN A 1129 14.56 28.03 -3.59
C ASN A 1129 15.08 26.71 -4.21
N THR A 1130 14.29 26.03 -5.06
CA THR A 1130 14.68 24.81 -5.80
C THR A 1130 15.19 25.10 -7.22
N ALA A 1131 15.37 26.39 -7.57
CA ALA A 1131 15.96 26.83 -8.83
C ALA A 1131 17.43 26.36 -8.99
N ILE A 1132 17.74 25.65 -10.08
CA ILE A 1132 19.07 25.10 -10.35
C ILE A 1132 19.73 25.73 -11.58
N SER A 1133 21.03 26.06 -11.43
CA SER A 1133 21.90 26.39 -12.56
C SER A 1133 22.47 25.11 -13.19
N PHE A 1134 22.22 24.92 -14.48
CA PHE A 1134 22.80 23.84 -15.30
C PHE A 1134 23.82 24.40 -16.30
N PRO A 1135 24.81 23.59 -16.74
CA PRO A 1135 25.64 23.92 -17.90
C PRO A 1135 24.83 24.36 -19.13
N ASN A 1136 25.51 25.10 -20.02
CA ASN A 1136 24.90 25.66 -21.23
C ASN A 1136 24.83 24.67 -22.41
N GLY A 1137 25.48 23.51 -22.32
CA GLY A 1137 25.32 22.40 -23.26
C GLY A 1137 24.57 21.23 -22.63
N ASP A 1138 24.08 20.34 -23.48
CA ASP A 1138 23.17 19.25 -23.10
C ASP A 1138 23.91 18.01 -22.58
N LEU A 1139 25.10 17.72 -23.12
CA LEU A 1139 25.98 16.67 -22.63
C LEU A 1139 27.18 17.30 -21.91
N SER A 1140 27.38 16.97 -20.64
CA SER A 1140 28.51 17.45 -19.85
C SER A 1140 29.17 16.34 -19.06
N VAL A 1141 30.48 16.49 -18.81
CA VAL A 1141 31.24 15.64 -17.89
C VAL A 1141 31.90 16.56 -16.86
N LEU A 1142 31.58 16.35 -15.59
CA LEU A 1142 31.78 17.30 -14.51
C LEU A 1142 32.51 16.65 -13.32
N HIS A 1143 33.40 17.42 -12.67
CA HIS A 1143 33.95 17.06 -11.36
C HIS A 1143 32.98 17.46 -10.24
N GLU A 1144 32.25 18.56 -10.43
CA GLU A 1144 31.31 19.14 -9.44
C GLU A 1144 29.93 19.38 -10.08
N ILE A 1145 28.86 19.14 -9.32
CA ILE A 1145 27.45 19.35 -9.68
C ILE A 1145 26.73 20.18 -8.60
N PRO A 1146 25.58 20.81 -8.88
CA PRO A 1146 24.90 21.64 -7.90
C PRO A 1146 24.12 20.85 -6.84
N ALA A 1147 24.02 21.43 -5.65
CA ALA A 1147 23.04 21.08 -4.62
C ALA A 1147 21.68 21.73 -4.90
N ILE A 1148 20.59 21.11 -4.43
CA ILE A 1148 19.21 21.65 -4.54
C ILE A 1148 18.69 22.13 -3.17
N GLY A 1149 17.87 23.19 -3.18
CA GLY A 1149 17.16 23.70 -2.00
C GLY A 1149 15.80 23.04 -1.76
N THR A 1150 14.91 23.72 -1.03
CA THR A 1150 13.50 23.35 -0.79
C THR A 1150 12.54 24.50 -1.11
N LYS A 1151 11.22 24.34 -0.91
CA LYS A 1151 10.23 25.44 -0.98
C LYS A 1151 10.66 26.64 -0.11
N PHE A 1152 11.15 26.38 1.11
CA PHE A 1152 11.42 27.42 2.11
C PHE A 1152 12.91 27.70 2.43
N THR A 1153 13.86 26.89 1.95
CA THR A 1153 15.28 27.01 2.35
C THR A 1153 16.22 26.80 1.17
N ALA A 1154 17.16 27.73 0.97
CA ALA A 1154 18.16 27.64 -0.10
C ALA A 1154 19.21 26.56 0.21
N ALA A 1155 19.77 25.93 -0.84
CA ALA A 1155 20.73 24.83 -0.73
C ALA A 1155 21.87 25.13 0.26
N SER A 1156 22.47 26.32 0.20
CA SER A 1156 23.55 26.77 1.09
C SER A 1156 23.20 26.79 2.59
N GLN A 1157 21.93 26.60 2.96
CA GLN A 1157 21.45 26.53 4.35
C GLN A 1157 21.01 25.11 4.78
N LEU A 1158 21.13 24.10 3.91
CA LEU A 1158 20.72 22.71 4.16
C LEU A 1158 21.84 21.80 4.71
N GLY A 1159 23.02 22.35 5.01
CA GLY A 1159 24.11 21.63 5.70
C GLY A 1159 25.39 21.47 4.85
N PRO A 1160 26.40 20.75 5.40
CA PRO A 1160 27.70 20.53 4.78
C PRO A 1160 27.68 20.02 3.33
N GLN A 1161 26.85 19.02 2.99
CA GLN A 1161 26.79 18.43 1.64
C GLN A 1161 26.16 19.38 0.61
N SER A 1162 25.52 20.46 1.07
CA SER A 1162 24.85 21.45 0.23
C SER A 1162 25.68 22.74 0.04
N GLN A 1163 26.91 22.79 0.56
CA GLN A 1163 27.82 23.91 0.34
C GLN A 1163 28.48 23.82 -1.05
N PRO A 1164 28.65 24.93 -1.79
CA PRO A 1164 29.36 24.91 -3.08
C PRO A 1164 30.77 24.33 -2.98
N ALA A 1165 31.23 23.69 -4.05
CA ALA A 1165 32.57 23.12 -4.10
C ALA A 1165 33.62 24.22 -4.33
N THR A 1166 34.54 24.39 -3.37
CA THR A 1166 35.70 25.28 -3.52
C THR A 1166 36.71 24.67 -4.49
N VAL A 1167 36.65 25.09 -5.77
CA VAL A 1167 37.61 24.64 -6.79
C VAL A 1167 38.91 25.45 -6.71
N SER A 1168 40.05 24.80 -6.94
CA SER A 1168 41.36 25.47 -6.87
C SER A 1168 42.42 24.82 -7.78
N GLY A 1169 43.18 25.66 -8.50
CA GLY A 1169 44.28 25.22 -9.33
C GLY A 1169 43.84 24.65 -10.68
N SER A 1170 44.43 23.51 -11.06
CA SER A 1170 44.25 22.91 -12.39
C SER A 1170 43.62 21.51 -12.30
N TYR A 1171 42.56 21.33 -13.07
CA TYR A 1171 41.82 20.09 -13.24
C TYR A 1171 42.13 19.49 -14.61
N SER A 1172 42.13 18.16 -14.72
CA SER A 1172 42.34 17.47 -16.01
C SER A 1172 41.57 16.16 -16.06
N GLY A 1173 40.94 15.89 -17.20
CA GLY A 1173 40.21 14.65 -17.43
C GLY A 1173 40.42 14.08 -18.83
N ALA A 1174 39.93 12.86 -19.03
CA ALA A 1174 39.89 12.22 -20.33
C ALA A 1174 38.54 11.52 -20.52
N ILE A 1175 37.98 11.65 -21.73
CA ILE A 1175 36.67 11.14 -22.10
C ILE A 1175 36.80 10.46 -23.46
N TRP A 1176 36.19 9.30 -23.62
CA TRP A 1176 36.10 8.61 -24.90
C TRP A 1176 34.69 8.71 -25.48
N PHE A 1177 34.64 8.82 -26.80
CA PHE A 1177 33.42 8.84 -27.59
C PHE A 1177 33.48 7.74 -28.65
N HIS A 1178 32.41 6.95 -28.76
CA HIS A 1178 32.20 5.97 -29.83
C HIS A 1178 30.97 6.34 -30.65
N PHE A 1179 31.07 6.23 -31.98
CA PHE A 1179 29.98 6.59 -32.90
C PHE A 1179 29.59 5.37 -33.74
N GLN A 1180 28.38 4.84 -33.52
CA GLN A 1180 27.86 3.62 -34.15
C GLN A 1180 26.79 3.89 -35.21
#